data_AF-A0A9X3N5L7-F1
#
_entry.id   AF-A0A9X3N5L7-F1
#
_cell.length_a   1.000
_cell.length_b   1.000
_cell.length_c   1.000
_cell.angle_alpha   90.00
_cell.angle_beta   90.00
_cell.angle_gamma   90.00
#
_symmetry.space_group_name_H-M   'P 1'
#
loop_
_entity.id
_entity.type
_entity.pdbx_description
1 polymer ?
#
loop_
_entity_poly.entity_id
_entity_poly.type
_entity_poly.pdbx_seq_one_letter_code
_entity_poly.pdbx_strand_id
1 'polypeptide(L)'
;MTGEIRRRAVALLVLCAAALAAPSTAQAQGDTYNGSQLWLRYAKVADAERLAQYRAQITGISVENATANPVHRTTTTLRMESSASETLPRTSLEAARDELTRGLTALLDQPVAATPDGSVVVGTRESSAAVRDAIPATDLVNPEGYVIRTIAGKTIIAGRTELGALYGTYAFLRHLQTLQPIGALDLKSAPKIKHRHLNYWDTERLYAGNNTAGTGGLNGENGAIFNFAATAASAPRNLPLILDRYVVMARALASVGIDGITINNVNANNAYLTPAYITQEAALADALRPYGIRLALSVRYDAPTDNRFAPDTLTAAQLDPKTAAFRDWWTRKATQIKLAIPDFIGFTVKANSEGQPGPQDFGDDHGDGANGIGAALAPLGMKVFWRTFVYNADVDNDRLKRPLLEFGPIDDEAQPDGTRGRFADNVFLQTKNGPLDFQSREPLHPMFGRMENTNQAMELQITQEYTGQSRMLTYLAPMWEEVLKTDTGGAGLAGAVVDGTSQGQADTALVGVANLGNAENVTGHHFGQANLYAFGRLAWDWRQGSEALAREWTKMTWGTSPALVDTVVAMMMGSWEANVSYETPLGVAHQFRSSDHYGPMPNEWFQRDDWSPVYYNKADSAGLGFDRSPTGSNLVAQYFSPLKERYSSIETTPENLLMWFHHVPWDRRMSSGRPFWDELVYRYQMGVQYVTWLRETWDTLQPVVDARRFAEVKAKLVQHETDASSWRDTSVNYWREFSGRPNPVDGGPLSIAVTVGGVERRGFDLSAAAYTVPVKAGAARSITSVRTFDPSARAEIVSQSPDQAVVKVTKTDFFGPLVKNYVFTFIPDTTLASLRVNRHALTLKPEQLTYTALTEAGPEQIPVVDATAVDAAATVTVEQATTRTGTAKVTVANGSATSIYTVNLDSALRGGDDFTGDTLGKQWQVVRPDEARRQVTNGALVLTSQTGDLQGNANTARNLVLQDVNGDWTAETKVVFSRPLAQNNEQGGVLAYADDQNYVKVGWEMASSTQAINKLRVVLLREQNGTATTLQVTGADAQRIVGASGAIWLRLAKAGNAYKAYYSSDGTVWRFFGATTLNVEAARAGVFAFNRAGTSTDLQVAFDAFRLTSAGEVVPSLITETPGTVGGTVPSTLALSLEGAAAFPPLRPGVAAEYTATTTARVTSTTANATLSVSGTGPLANGPFSLREPVVVSLAKTDWSGPTSNEAVGVTFKQRIAADEPLRTGTYSRSVTFTLSTTAP
;
A
#
# COMPACT_ATOMS: atom_id res chain seq x y z
N MET A 1 22.13 0.44 -19.00
CA MET A 1 21.06 1.38 -19.41
C MET A 1 21.60 2.80 -19.37
N THR A 2 22.35 3.23 -20.38
CA THR A 2 23.02 4.54 -20.39
C THR A 2 23.14 5.04 -21.82
N GLY A 3 22.42 6.12 -22.13
CA GLY A 3 22.39 6.76 -23.45
C GLY A 3 21.03 7.40 -23.74
N GLU A 4 19.97 6.62 -23.62
CA GLU A 4 18.60 7.04 -23.91
C GLU A 4 17.97 7.93 -22.82
N ILE A 5 18.25 7.63 -21.54
CA ILE A 5 17.75 8.40 -20.39
C ILE A 5 18.29 9.84 -20.38
N ARG A 6 19.55 10.05 -20.79
CA ARG A 6 20.15 11.40 -20.89
C ARG A 6 19.51 12.23 -22.01
N ARG A 7 19.11 11.61 -23.13
CA ARG A 7 18.41 12.33 -24.21
C ARG A 7 16.98 12.71 -23.79
N ARG A 8 16.28 11.84 -23.03
CA ARG A 8 14.95 12.14 -22.47
C ARG A 8 14.98 13.28 -21.43
N ALA A 9 16.00 13.33 -20.57
CA ALA A 9 16.14 14.39 -19.58
C ALA A 9 16.47 15.77 -20.19
N VAL A 10 17.29 15.82 -21.25
CA VAL A 10 17.63 17.08 -21.93
C VAL A 10 16.44 17.60 -22.76
N ALA A 11 15.65 16.72 -23.38
CA ALA A 11 14.42 17.12 -24.07
C ALA A 11 13.40 17.73 -23.08
N LEU A 12 13.24 17.17 -21.89
CA LEU A 12 12.34 17.68 -20.84
C LEU A 12 12.76 19.07 -20.31
N LEU A 13 14.08 19.30 -20.13
CA LEU A 13 14.62 20.59 -19.69
C LEU A 13 14.53 21.69 -20.75
N VAL A 14 14.61 21.35 -22.04
CA VAL A 14 14.42 22.32 -23.14
C VAL A 14 12.94 22.67 -23.34
N LEU A 15 12.01 21.74 -23.05
CA LEU A 15 10.56 21.98 -23.08
C LEU A 15 10.09 22.96 -22.00
N CYS A 16 10.71 22.98 -20.81
CA CYS A 16 10.41 23.97 -19.77
C CYS A 16 10.85 25.40 -20.14
N ALA A 17 11.90 25.57 -20.96
CA ALA A 17 12.37 26.89 -21.38
C ALA A 17 11.61 27.45 -22.60
N ALA A 18 11.03 26.59 -23.44
CA ALA A 18 10.27 27.00 -24.63
C ALA A 18 8.84 27.50 -24.31
N ALA A 19 8.36 27.33 -23.09
CA ALA A 19 7.05 27.83 -22.63
C ALA A 19 7.01 29.36 -22.37
N LEU A 20 8.12 30.09 -22.60
CA LEU A 20 8.20 31.55 -22.46
C LEU A 20 8.02 32.33 -23.76
N ALA A 21 7.74 31.67 -24.89
CA ALA A 21 7.30 32.36 -26.11
C ALA A 21 5.79 32.64 -26.01
N ALA A 22 5.41 33.92 -26.09
CA ALA A 22 4.02 34.37 -25.98
C ALA A 22 3.09 33.54 -26.89
N PRO A 23 2.00 32.95 -26.35
CA PRO A 23 1.12 32.12 -27.14
C PRO A 23 0.35 32.98 -28.14
N SER A 24 0.40 32.60 -29.42
CA SER A 24 -0.64 33.00 -30.37
C SER A 24 -1.98 32.55 -29.80
N THR A 25 -2.92 33.49 -29.64
CA THR A 25 -4.28 33.25 -29.15
C THR A 25 -5.02 32.24 -30.04
N ALA A 26 -4.86 30.95 -29.77
CA ALA A 26 -5.76 29.92 -30.26
C ALA A 26 -7.05 30.04 -29.44
N GLN A 27 -8.11 30.42 -30.13
CA GLN A 27 -9.45 30.59 -29.62
C GLN A 27 -9.89 29.31 -28.89
N ALA A 28 -10.17 29.41 -27.57
CA ALA A 28 -10.81 28.34 -26.82
C ALA A 28 -12.20 28.09 -27.42
N GLN A 29 -12.27 27.14 -28.36
CA GLN A 29 -13.52 26.75 -29.00
C GLN A 29 -14.33 25.99 -27.95
N GLY A 30 -15.58 26.43 -27.71
CA GLY A 30 -16.52 25.83 -26.77
C GLY A 30 -16.95 24.43 -27.18
N ASP A 31 -16.05 23.45 -27.07
CA ASP A 31 -16.33 22.04 -27.29
C ASP A 31 -17.10 21.48 -26.08
N THR A 32 -18.34 21.05 -26.32
CA THR A 32 -19.23 20.44 -25.33
C THR A 32 -19.04 18.92 -25.22
N TYR A 33 -18.03 18.35 -25.89
CA TYR A 33 -17.77 16.91 -25.86
C TYR A 33 -17.62 16.39 -24.43
N ASN A 34 -18.36 15.32 -24.14
CA ASN A 34 -18.50 14.77 -22.80
C ASN A 34 -17.84 13.39 -22.64
N GLY A 35 -17.03 12.96 -23.61
CA GLY A 35 -16.40 11.64 -23.59
C GLY A 35 -17.29 10.48 -24.07
N SER A 36 -18.53 10.75 -24.51
CA SER A 36 -19.50 9.71 -24.86
C SER A 36 -19.14 8.85 -26.06
N GLN A 37 -18.27 9.33 -26.96
CA GLN A 37 -17.79 8.57 -28.12
C GLN A 37 -16.51 7.77 -27.83
N LEU A 38 -16.03 7.77 -26.58
CA LEU A 38 -14.79 7.12 -26.16
C LEU A 38 -13.61 7.61 -27.03
N TRP A 39 -12.83 6.68 -27.58
CA TRP A 39 -11.71 6.96 -28.50
C TRP A 39 -12.13 7.03 -29.97
N LEU A 40 -13.40 6.74 -30.32
CA LEU A 40 -13.92 6.88 -31.68
C LEU A 40 -14.38 8.32 -31.96
N ARG A 41 -13.64 9.30 -31.42
CA ARG A 41 -13.79 10.73 -31.67
C ARG A 41 -13.08 11.08 -32.96
N TYR A 42 -13.83 11.10 -34.06
CA TYR A 42 -13.32 11.46 -35.38
C TYR A 42 -13.24 12.98 -35.54
N ALA A 43 -12.30 13.60 -34.84
CA ALA A 43 -12.01 15.03 -34.99
C ALA A 43 -11.21 15.29 -36.29
N LYS A 44 -11.47 16.40 -36.96
CA LYS A 44 -10.69 16.85 -38.13
C LYS A 44 -9.19 16.70 -37.88
N VAL A 45 -8.48 16.14 -38.86
CA VAL A 45 -7.02 16.04 -38.82
C VAL A 45 -6.42 17.44 -38.76
N ALA A 46 -5.75 17.74 -37.64
CA ALA A 46 -5.23 19.08 -37.36
C ALA A 46 -3.96 19.43 -38.16
N ASP A 47 -3.16 18.42 -38.55
CA ASP A 47 -1.98 18.60 -39.38
C ASP A 47 -2.40 18.84 -40.84
N ALA A 48 -2.15 20.05 -41.35
CA ALA A 48 -2.63 20.48 -42.66
C ALA A 48 -1.99 19.69 -43.82
N GLU A 49 -0.72 19.31 -43.71
CA GLU A 49 -0.04 18.53 -44.74
C GLU A 49 -0.59 17.11 -44.79
N ARG A 50 -0.74 16.47 -43.62
CA ARG A 50 -1.32 15.13 -43.50
C ARG A 50 -2.78 15.11 -43.95
N LEU A 51 -3.58 16.12 -43.59
CA LEU A 51 -4.96 16.27 -44.05
C LEU A 51 -5.02 16.37 -45.58
N ALA A 52 -4.15 17.18 -46.20
CA ALA A 52 -4.09 17.31 -47.65
C ALA A 52 -3.73 15.99 -48.34
N GLN A 53 -2.76 15.24 -47.78
CA GLN A 53 -2.39 13.92 -48.27
C GLN A 53 -3.56 12.93 -48.17
N TYR A 54 -4.26 12.88 -47.03
CA TYR A 54 -5.42 12.00 -46.88
C TYR A 54 -6.55 12.38 -47.84
N ARG A 55 -6.87 13.67 -48.01
CA ARG A 55 -7.88 14.14 -48.96
C ARG A 55 -7.53 13.77 -50.41
N ALA A 56 -6.25 13.79 -50.77
CA ALA A 56 -5.80 13.39 -52.10
C ALA A 56 -5.90 11.87 -52.33
N GLN A 57 -5.71 11.08 -51.28
CA GLN A 57 -5.69 9.61 -51.34
C GLN A 57 -7.08 8.98 -51.13
N ILE A 58 -8.02 9.71 -50.52
CA ILE A 58 -9.36 9.23 -50.15
C ILE A 58 -10.41 10.01 -50.94
N THR A 59 -10.83 9.45 -52.08
CA THR A 59 -11.81 10.07 -52.99
C THR A 59 -13.21 9.47 -52.87
N GLY A 60 -13.36 8.33 -52.19
CA GLY A 60 -14.64 7.66 -51.95
C GLY A 60 -14.45 6.31 -51.27
N ILE A 61 -15.54 5.71 -50.82
CA ILE A 61 -15.55 4.38 -50.17
C ILE A 61 -16.26 3.39 -51.09
N SER A 62 -15.72 2.18 -51.28
CA SER A 62 -16.40 1.10 -52.00
C SER A 62 -16.55 -0.11 -51.09
N VAL A 63 -17.80 -0.47 -50.77
CA VAL A 63 -18.15 -1.68 -50.03
C VAL A 63 -19.17 -2.45 -50.86
N GLU A 64 -18.68 -3.32 -51.73
CA GLU A 64 -19.51 -4.17 -52.58
C GLU A 64 -20.33 -5.14 -51.73
N ASN A 65 -21.58 -5.39 -52.15
CA ASN A 65 -22.46 -6.36 -51.50
C ASN A 65 -22.68 -6.12 -50.00
N ALA A 66 -22.59 -4.87 -49.54
CA ALA A 66 -22.67 -4.52 -48.12
C ALA A 66 -23.95 -5.03 -47.42
N THR A 67 -25.05 -5.28 -48.13
CA THR A 67 -26.32 -5.77 -47.55
C THR A 67 -26.60 -7.24 -47.81
N ALA A 68 -25.68 -7.98 -48.45
CA ALA A 68 -25.96 -9.32 -48.98
C ALA A 68 -26.06 -10.42 -47.90
N ASN A 69 -25.31 -10.28 -46.80
CA ASN A 69 -25.22 -11.30 -45.74
C ASN A 69 -25.73 -10.75 -44.39
N PRO A 70 -27.06 -10.65 -44.19
CA PRO A 70 -27.60 -10.17 -42.92
C PRO A 70 -27.16 -11.06 -41.76
N VAL A 71 -26.74 -10.43 -40.65
CA VAL A 71 -26.58 -11.15 -39.40
C VAL A 71 -27.91 -11.70 -38.94
N HIS A 72 -27.88 -12.81 -38.20
CA HIS A 72 -29.08 -13.35 -37.61
C HIS A 72 -29.75 -12.32 -36.68
N ARG A 73 -31.08 -12.19 -36.72
CA ARG A 73 -31.87 -11.40 -35.78
C ARG A 73 -33.17 -12.12 -35.45
N THR A 74 -33.44 -12.37 -34.17
CA THR A 74 -34.66 -13.04 -33.69
C THR A 74 -35.75 -12.05 -33.27
N THR A 75 -35.37 -10.83 -32.90
CA THR A 75 -36.24 -9.82 -32.31
C THR A 75 -36.88 -8.94 -33.39
N THR A 76 -38.16 -9.17 -33.68
CA THR A 76 -38.91 -8.43 -34.71
C THR A 76 -39.26 -6.99 -34.31
N THR A 77 -39.25 -6.67 -33.02
CA THR A 77 -39.61 -5.35 -32.46
C THR A 77 -38.40 -4.48 -32.10
N LEU A 78 -37.19 -4.92 -32.47
CA LEU A 78 -35.93 -4.23 -32.24
C LEU A 78 -35.95 -2.85 -32.93
N ARG A 79 -35.72 -1.80 -32.17
CA ARG A 79 -35.70 -0.42 -32.69
C ARG A 79 -34.83 0.49 -31.84
N MET A 80 -34.28 1.52 -32.47
CA MET A 80 -33.61 2.61 -31.76
C MET A 80 -34.63 3.51 -31.03
N GLU A 81 -34.19 4.22 -29.99
CA GLU A 81 -34.92 5.37 -29.43
C GLU A 81 -35.17 6.42 -30.53
N SER A 82 -36.30 7.12 -30.49
CA SER A 82 -36.69 8.04 -31.57
C SER A 82 -35.73 9.23 -31.75
N SER A 83 -35.00 9.61 -30.70
CA SER A 83 -33.97 10.65 -30.71
C SER A 83 -32.56 10.12 -30.97
N ALA A 84 -32.41 8.82 -31.24
CA ALA A 84 -31.13 8.19 -31.50
C ALA A 84 -30.44 8.76 -32.75
N SER A 85 -29.13 8.98 -32.64
CA SER A 85 -28.26 9.32 -33.76
C SER A 85 -27.62 8.08 -34.40
N GLU A 86 -27.56 6.97 -33.66
CA GLU A 86 -27.04 5.70 -34.15
C GLU A 86 -28.09 4.90 -34.93
N THR A 87 -27.62 3.96 -35.75
CA THR A 87 -28.46 3.05 -36.55
C THR A 87 -28.16 1.59 -36.21
N LEU A 88 -29.05 0.68 -36.64
CA LEU A 88 -28.91 -0.77 -36.44
C LEU A 88 -28.48 -1.46 -37.74
N PRO A 89 -27.17 -1.55 -38.05
CA PRO A 89 -26.68 -2.15 -39.31
C PRO A 89 -27.06 -3.63 -39.39
N ARG A 90 -27.55 -4.08 -40.56
CA ARG A 90 -28.03 -5.45 -40.77
C ARG A 90 -26.90 -6.43 -41.09
N THR A 91 -25.74 -5.97 -41.52
CA THR A 91 -24.55 -6.78 -41.81
C THR A 91 -23.32 -6.16 -41.16
N SER A 92 -22.22 -6.91 -41.07
CA SER A 92 -20.93 -6.34 -40.63
C SER A 92 -20.30 -5.42 -41.68
N LEU A 93 -20.52 -5.67 -42.98
CA LEU A 93 -20.06 -4.77 -44.04
C LEU A 93 -20.83 -3.45 -44.09
N GLU A 94 -22.11 -3.45 -43.72
CA GLU A 94 -22.90 -2.23 -43.54
C GLU A 94 -22.34 -1.42 -42.37
N ALA A 95 -22.05 -2.06 -41.24
CA ALA A 95 -21.36 -1.40 -40.12
C ALA A 95 -20.01 -0.81 -40.55
N ALA A 96 -19.22 -1.53 -41.36
CA ALA A 96 -17.93 -1.04 -41.86
C ALA A 96 -18.09 0.18 -42.79
N ARG A 97 -19.05 0.14 -43.72
CA ARG A 97 -19.39 1.27 -44.60
C ARG A 97 -19.79 2.51 -43.80
N ASP A 98 -20.70 2.33 -42.84
CA ASP A 98 -21.26 3.42 -42.04
C ASP A 98 -20.17 4.05 -41.15
N GLU A 99 -19.29 3.22 -40.59
CA GLU A 99 -18.15 3.67 -39.79
C GLU A 99 -17.12 4.43 -40.62
N LEU A 100 -16.78 3.96 -41.82
CA LEU A 100 -15.91 4.70 -42.75
C LEU A 100 -16.54 6.01 -43.19
N THR A 101 -17.83 6.00 -43.52
CA THR A 101 -18.54 7.20 -43.97
C THR A 101 -18.49 8.26 -42.87
N ARG A 102 -18.80 7.88 -41.63
CA ARG A 102 -18.71 8.75 -40.46
C ARG A 102 -17.29 9.22 -40.21
N GLY A 103 -16.36 8.28 -40.08
CA GLY A 103 -14.98 8.54 -39.69
C GLY A 103 -14.24 9.37 -40.71
N LEU A 104 -14.27 8.98 -41.98
CA LEU A 104 -13.57 9.71 -43.04
C LEU A 104 -14.20 11.07 -43.30
N THR A 105 -15.54 11.19 -43.25
CA THR A 105 -16.19 12.51 -43.41
C THR A 105 -15.72 13.49 -42.35
N ALA A 106 -15.65 13.06 -41.09
CA ALA A 106 -15.28 13.93 -39.98
C ALA A 106 -13.76 14.18 -39.91
N LEU A 107 -12.92 13.14 -40.10
CA LEU A 107 -11.46 13.26 -40.13
C LEU A 107 -10.97 14.16 -41.27
N LEU A 108 -11.60 14.07 -42.44
CA LEU A 108 -11.24 14.85 -43.63
C LEU A 108 -11.96 16.17 -43.72
N ASP A 109 -12.93 16.46 -42.84
CA ASP A 109 -13.72 17.70 -42.86
C ASP A 109 -14.32 17.97 -44.26
N GLN A 110 -14.83 16.91 -44.89
CA GLN A 110 -15.52 16.94 -46.19
C GLN A 110 -16.36 15.66 -46.36
N PRO A 111 -17.52 15.70 -47.04
CA PRO A 111 -18.31 14.49 -47.29
C PRO A 111 -17.53 13.42 -48.05
N VAL A 112 -17.52 12.19 -47.53
CA VAL A 112 -16.95 11.02 -48.22
C VAL A 112 -18.08 10.05 -48.53
N ALA A 113 -18.44 9.94 -49.81
CA ALA A 113 -19.56 9.11 -50.25
C ALA A 113 -19.12 7.65 -50.49
N ALA A 114 -20.05 6.72 -50.25
CA ALA A 114 -19.94 5.35 -50.72
C ALA A 114 -20.28 5.30 -52.22
N THR A 115 -19.30 4.95 -53.05
CA THR A 115 -19.40 4.87 -54.52
C THR A 115 -18.68 3.60 -55.03
N PRO A 116 -19.13 2.98 -56.13
CA PRO A 116 -18.46 1.80 -56.70
C PRO A 116 -16.95 2.00 -56.97
N ASP A 117 -16.56 3.20 -57.41
CA ASP A 117 -15.17 3.54 -57.77
C ASP A 117 -14.35 4.16 -56.62
N GLY A 118 -14.81 4.02 -55.36
CA GLY A 118 -14.12 4.58 -54.20
C GLY A 118 -12.66 4.11 -54.07
N SER A 119 -11.78 5.00 -53.60
CA SER A 119 -10.36 4.66 -53.40
C SER A 119 -10.10 3.84 -52.14
N VAL A 120 -11.01 3.83 -51.17
CA VAL A 120 -10.97 2.93 -50.02
C VAL A 120 -11.95 1.79 -50.25
N VAL A 121 -11.45 0.57 -50.47
CA VAL A 121 -12.26 -0.61 -50.79
C VAL A 121 -12.26 -1.56 -49.60
N VAL A 122 -13.44 -2.00 -49.14
CA VAL A 122 -13.57 -2.93 -48.00
C VAL A 122 -14.38 -4.15 -48.39
N GLY A 123 -13.92 -5.33 -47.99
CA GLY A 123 -14.70 -6.56 -48.13
C GLY A 123 -13.91 -7.83 -47.86
N THR A 124 -14.55 -8.96 -48.14
CA THR A 124 -13.92 -10.27 -48.32
C THR A 124 -13.69 -10.58 -49.80
N ARG A 125 -12.97 -11.67 -50.11
CA ARG A 125 -12.76 -12.14 -51.49
C ARG A 125 -14.06 -12.59 -52.18
N GLU A 126 -15.08 -12.92 -51.40
CA GLU A 126 -16.41 -13.32 -51.89
C GLU A 126 -17.27 -12.08 -52.15
N SER A 127 -17.25 -11.11 -51.23
CA SER A 127 -18.06 -9.90 -51.33
C SER A 127 -17.54 -8.86 -52.33
N SER A 128 -16.23 -8.82 -52.63
CA SER A 128 -15.63 -7.81 -53.51
C SER A 128 -14.64 -8.39 -54.51
N ALA A 129 -14.83 -8.05 -55.80
CA ALA A 129 -13.91 -8.45 -56.87
C ALA A 129 -12.52 -7.82 -56.69
N ALA A 130 -12.46 -6.53 -56.35
CA ALA A 130 -11.21 -5.81 -56.13
C ALA A 130 -10.39 -6.43 -54.97
N VAL A 131 -11.05 -6.86 -53.88
CA VAL A 131 -10.37 -7.58 -52.79
C VAL A 131 -9.82 -8.93 -53.27
N ARG A 132 -10.60 -9.68 -54.02
CA ARG A 132 -10.22 -10.99 -54.57
C ARG A 132 -9.00 -10.90 -55.49
N ASP A 133 -8.91 -9.86 -56.29
CA ASP A 133 -7.83 -9.68 -57.26
C ASP A 133 -6.56 -9.14 -56.56
N ALA A 134 -6.71 -8.28 -55.55
CA ALA A 134 -5.60 -7.61 -54.89
C ALA A 134 -4.95 -8.40 -53.74
N ILE A 135 -5.73 -9.19 -52.98
CA ILE A 135 -5.27 -9.78 -51.71
C ILE A 135 -5.32 -11.31 -51.77
N PRO A 136 -4.19 -12.03 -51.88
CA PRO A 136 -4.16 -13.50 -51.95
C PRO A 136 -4.87 -14.18 -50.77
N ALA A 137 -5.52 -15.32 -51.01
CA ALA A 137 -6.19 -16.09 -49.96
C ALA A 137 -5.23 -16.54 -48.83
N THR A 138 -3.95 -16.77 -49.15
CA THR A 138 -2.89 -17.11 -48.18
C THR A 138 -2.60 -16.00 -47.17
N ASP A 139 -3.02 -14.76 -47.45
CA ASP A 139 -2.88 -13.66 -46.50
C ASP A 139 -4.03 -13.57 -45.50
N LEU A 140 -5.15 -14.24 -45.77
CA LEU A 140 -6.38 -14.20 -44.97
C LEU A 140 -6.65 -15.56 -44.31
N VAL A 141 -5.73 -16.00 -43.43
CA VAL A 141 -5.82 -17.33 -42.78
C VAL A 141 -6.74 -17.29 -41.55
N ASN A 142 -6.60 -16.28 -40.68
CA ASN A 142 -7.42 -16.17 -39.47
C ASN A 142 -8.82 -15.59 -39.81
N PRO A 143 -9.93 -16.18 -39.32
CA PRO A 143 -11.29 -15.70 -39.59
C PRO A 143 -11.54 -14.24 -39.21
N GLU A 144 -10.90 -13.77 -38.15
CA GLU A 144 -11.04 -12.40 -37.63
C GLU A 144 -9.88 -11.50 -38.05
N GLY A 145 -8.87 -12.05 -38.73
CA GLY A 145 -7.73 -11.30 -39.23
C GLY A 145 -8.07 -10.41 -40.43
N TYR A 146 -7.22 -9.41 -40.65
CA TYR A 146 -7.33 -8.47 -41.76
C TYR A 146 -5.99 -8.13 -42.38
N VAL A 147 -6.06 -7.64 -43.62
CA VAL A 147 -4.97 -7.08 -44.41
C VAL A 147 -5.38 -5.70 -44.92
N ILE A 148 -4.49 -4.72 -44.84
CA ILE A 148 -4.69 -3.38 -45.40
C ILE A 148 -3.53 -3.09 -46.35
N ARG A 149 -3.81 -2.91 -47.64
CA ARG A 149 -2.78 -2.62 -48.66
C ARG A 149 -3.15 -1.45 -49.55
N THR A 150 -2.17 -0.60 -49.85
CA THR A 150 -2.33 0.45 -50.86
C THR A 150 -1.74 -0.02 -52.18
N ILE A 151 -2.59 -0.24 -53.19
CA ILE A 151 -2.22 -0.77 -54.50
C ILE A 151 -2.79 0.14 -55.57
N ALA A 152 -1.92 0.65 -56.46
CA ALA A 152 -2.30 1.55 -57.57
C ALA A 152 -3.20 2.73 -57.13
N GLY A 153 -2.92 3.31 -55.96
CA GLY A 153 -3.68 4.45 -55.41
C GLY A 153 -4.99 4.08 -54.72
N LYS A 154 -5.36 2.79 -54.65
CA LYS A 154 -6.50 2.31 -53.84
C LYS A 154 -6.01 1.65 -52.55
N THR A 155 -6.65 1.96 -51.43
CA THR A 155 -6.44 1.28 -50.15
C THR A 155 -7.47 0.17 -50.01
N ILE A 156 -7.02 -1.08 -50.05
CA ILE A 156 -7.84 -2.28 -49.91
C ILE A 156 -7.78 -2.77 -48.46
N ILE A 157 -8.94 -2.88 -47.81
CA ILE A 157 -9.12 -3.43 -46.46
C ILE A 157 -9.85 -4.77 -46.61
N ALA A 158 -9.12 -5.85 -46.38
CA ALA A 158 -9.61 -7.20 -46.63
C ALA A 158 -9.66 -8.02 -45.35
N GLY A 159 -10.76 -8.74 -45.14
CA GLY A 159 -10.91 -9.76 -44.10
C GLY A 159 -11.21 -11.13 -44.69
N ARG A 160 -10.89 -12.20 -43.96
CA ARG A 160 -11.39 -13.55 -44.30
C ARG A 160 -12.90 -13.62 -44.15
N THR A 161 -13.43 -12.94 -43.14
CA THR A 161 -14.87 -12.77 -42.89
C THR A 161 -15.22 -11.29 -42.94
N GLU A 162 -16.52 -10.97 -43.01
CA GLU A 162 -17.00 -9.59 -42.93
C GLU A 162 -16.62 -8.91 -41.61
N LEU A 163 -16.56 -9.67 -40.50
CA LEU A 163 -16.06 -9.16 -39.21
C LEU A 163 -14.57 -8.83 -39.27
N GLY A 164 -13.75 -9.68 -39.90
CA GLY A 164 -12.34 -9.35 -40.15
C GLY A 164 -12.20 -8.04 -40.94
N ALA A 165 -13.03 -7.83 -41.97
CA ALA A 165 -13.04 -6.59 -42.75
C ALA A 165 -13.48 -5.37 -41.91
N LEU A 166 -14.43 -5.55 -40.99
CA LEU A 166 -14.84 -4.53 -40.02
C LEU A 166 -13.70 -4.19 -39.03
N TYR A 167 -12.99 -5.17 -38.49
CA TYR A 167 -11.84 -4.92 -37.62
C TYR A 167 -10.70 -4.20 -38.38
N GLY A 168 -10.46 -4.56 -39.65
CA GLY A 168 -9.54 -3.85 -40.53
C GLY A 168 -9.97 -2.41 -40.81
N THR A 169 -11.28 -2.15 -40.89
CA THR A 169 -11.84 -0.80 -41.03
C THR A 169 -11.50 0.07 -39.83
N TYR A 170 -11.71 -0.43 -38.60
CA TYR A 170 -11.32 0.30 -37.40
C TYR A 170 -9.80 0.49 -37.30
N ALA A 171 -9.01 -0.49 -37.72
CA ALA A 171 -7.55 -0.36 -37.76
C ALA A 171 -7.10 0.72 -38.75
N PHE A 172 -7.74 0.84 -39.91
CA PHE A 172 -7.49 1.91 -40.87
C PHE A 172 -7.87 3.28 -40.29
N LEU A 173 -9.05 3.43 -39.69
CA LEU A 173 -9.47 4.69 -39.06
C LEU A 173 -8.55 5.11 -37.91
N ARG A 174 -8.11 4.15 -37.09
CA ARG A 174 -7.10 4.37 -36.05
C ARG A 174 -5.77 4.84 -36.63
N HIS A 175 -5.35 4.30 -37.76
CA HIS A 175 -4.14 4.72 -38.48
C HIS A 175 -4.22 6.20 -38.91
N LEU A 176 -5.39 6.65 -39.37
CA LEU A 176 -5.63 8.07 -39.69
C LEU A 176 -5.69 8.95 -38.43
N GLN A 177 -6.44 8.55 -37.40
CA GLN A 177 -6.55 9.29 -36.13
C GLN A 177 -5.18 9.50 -35.46
N THR A 178 -4.22 8.61 -35.73
CA THR A 178 -2.86 8.68 -35.18
C THR A 178 -1.82 9.30 -36.12
N LEU A 179 -2.30 9.93 -37.21
CA LEU A 179 -1.54 10.69 -38.22
C LEU A 179 -0.53 9.87 -39.01
N GLN A 180 -0.79 8.59 -39.22
CA GLN A 180 0.11 7.72 -39.96
C GLN A 180 -0.11 7.80 -41.49
N PRO A 181 0.95 7.75 -42.32
CA PRO A 181 0.82 7.81 -43.78
C PRO A 181 0.06 6.60 -44.35
N ILE A 182 -0.74 6.81 -45.42
CA ILE A 182 -1.54 5.75 -46.08
C ILE A 182 -1.15 5.48 -47.54
N GLY A 183 -0.11 6.14 -48.06
CA GLY A 183 0.27 6.05 -49.48
C GLY A 183 0.88 4.71 -49.90
N ALA A 184 1.34 3.90 -48.95
CA ALA A 184 2.00 2.62 -49.19
C ALA A 184 1.76 1.65 -48.02
N LEU A 185 0.50 1.40 -47.68
CA LEU A 185 0.16 0.44 -46.62
C LEU A 185 0.45 -0.99 -47.06
N ASP A 186 0.99 -1.78 -46.13
CA ASP A 186 1.05 -3.24 -46.17
C ASP A 186 0.98 -3.77 -44.73
N LEU A 187 -0.23 -3.72 -44.16
CA LEU A 187 -0.50 -4.13 -42.79
C LEU A 187 -1.21 -5.47 -42.79
N LYS A 188 -0.79 -6.38 -41.91
CA LYS A 188 -1.44 -7.67 -41.67
C LYS A 188 -1.56 -7.88 -40.17
N SER A 189 -2.75 -8.23 -39.70
CA SER A 189 -3.01 -8.42 -38.27
C SER A 189 -4.07 -9.47 -38.05
N ALA A 190 -3.91 -10.26 -36.98
CA ALA A 190 -4.87 -11.25 -36.54
C ALA A 190 -4.81 -11.36 -35.01
N PRO A 191 -5.92 -11.67 -34.33
CA PRO A 191 -5.91 -11.85 -32.89
C PRO A 191 -5.11 -13.10 -32.52
N LYS A 192 -4.37 -13.02 -31.42
CA LYS A 192 -3.65 -14.15 -30.82
C LYS A 192 -4.50 -14.98 -29.87
N ILE A 193 -5.45 -14.33 -29.22
CA ILE A 193 -6.36 -14.95 -28.27
C ILE A 193 -7.74 -15.02 -28.93
N LYS A 194 -8.37 -16.19 -28.87
CA LYS A 194 -9.60 -16.46 -29.62
C LYS A 194 -10.83 -15.83 -29.00
N HIS A 195 -11.00 -15.92 -27.68
CA HIS A 195 -12.09 -15.28 -26.93
C HIS A 195 -11.53 -14.08 -26.16
N ARG A 196 -11.97 -12.88 -26.50
CA ARG A 196 -11.50 -11.60 -25.98
C ARG A 196 -12.68 -10.96 -25.28
N HIS A 197 -12.92 -11.44 -24.07
CA HIS A 197 -14.23 -11.44 -23.43
C HIS A 197 -14.29 -10.45 -22.27
N LEU A 198 -15.46 -9.88 -22.01
CA LEU A 198 -15.71 -9.03 -20.86
C LEU A 198 -16.62 -9.73 -19.84
N ASN A 199 -16.37 -9.54 -18.54
CA ASN A 199 -17.31 -9.86 -17.47
C ASN A 199 -17.94 -8.58 -16.94
N TYR A 200 -19.26 -8.56 -16.79
CA TYR A 200 -19.99 -7.41 -16.26
C TYR A 200 -20.65 -7.76 -14.93
N TRP A 201 -20.27 -7.07 -13.85
CA TRP A 201 -20.67 -7.41 -12.48
C TRP A 201 -21.88 -6.62 -11.96
N ASP A 202 -22.87 -6.35 -12.81
CA ASP A 202 -24.05 -5.53 -12.49
C ASP A 202 -24.88 -6.08 -11.31
N THR A 203 -24.83 -5.41 -10.14
CA THR A 203 -25.48 -5.83 -8.89
C THR A 203 -26.96 -5.42 -8.78
N GLU A 204 -27.34 -4.24 -9.27
CA GLU A 204 -28.70 -3.69 -9.18
C GLU A 204 -29.19 -3.24 -10.56
N ARG A 205 -30.31 -3.81 -11.05
CA ARG A 205 -30.97 -3.43 -12.33
C ARG A 205 -31.57 -2.01 -12.31
N LEU A 206 -31.13 -1.13 -11.42
CA LEU A 206 -31.54 0.26 -11.40
C LEU A 206 -30.60 1.04 -12.33
N TYR A 207 -31.17 1.85 -13.22
CA TYR A 207 -30.45 2.91 -13.94
C TYR A 207 -29.99 4.02 -12.96
N ALA A 208 -29.43 3.66 -11.81
CA ALA A 208 -29.15 4.55 -10.68
C ALA A 208 -27.79 4.27 -10.03
N GLY A 209 -26.91 3.53 -10.68
CA GLY A 209 -25.57 3.21 -10.17
C GLY A 209 -24.44 4.07 -10.72
N ASN A 210 -24.74 5.34 -10.92
CA ASN A 210 -23.87 6.48 -11.10
C ASN A 210 -24.82 7.59 -11.58
N ASN A 211 -24.73 8.78 -10.98
CA ASN A 211 -25.41 9.94 -11.56
C ASN A 211 -24.77 10.29 -12.92
N THR A 212 -25.38 11.17 -13.70
CA THR A 212 -24.81 11.64 -14.98
C THR A 212 -23.37 12.16 -14.85
N ALA A 213 -22.97 12.60 -13.66
CA ALA A 213 -21.61 13.06 -13.32
C ALA A 213 -20.59 11.94 -13.02
N GLY A 214 -21.01 10.66 -12.95
CA GLY A 214 -20.11 9.53 -12.70
C GLY A 214 -19.49 9.50 -11.30
N THR A 215 -20.20 10.02 -10.28
CA THR A 215 -19.69 10.15 -8.89
C THR A 215 -20.29 9.14 -7.90
N GLY A 216 -21.20 8.27 -8.33
CA GLY A 216 -22.06 7.41 -7.51
C GLY A 216 -21.66 5.93 -7.36
N GLY A 217 -20.41 5.52 -7.66
CA GLY A 217 -19.94 4.15 -7.41
C GLY A 217 -19.02 3.57 -8.50
N LEU A 218 -18.70 2.28 -8.34
CA LEU A 218 -17.89 1.46 -9.26
C LEU A 218 -18.66 1.18 -10.56
N ASN A 219 -18.25 1.79 -11.67
CA ASN A 219 -18.74 1.36 -12.99
C ASN A 219 -18.28 -0.07 -13.25
N GLY A 220 -19.18 -0.93 -13.69
CA GLY A 220 -18.92 -2.36 -13.82
C GLY A 220 -19.56 -3.21 -12.74
N GLU A 221 -19.78 -2.65 -11.55
CA GLU A 221 -20.29 -3.38 -10.38
C GLU A 221 -21.63 -2.82 -9.87
N ASN A 222 -21.76 -1.49 -9.81
CA ASN A 222 -22.94 -0.86 -9.22
C ASN A 222 -23.81 -0.11 -10.22
N GLY A 223 -23.33 0.14 -11.44
CA GLY A 223 -24.07 0.89 -12.47
C GLY A 223 -24.31 0.12 -13.75
N ALA A 224 -25.58 -0.06 -14.10
CA ALA A 224 -26.04 -0.76 -15.30
C ALA A 224 -25.93 0.09 -16.57
N ILE A 225 -25.20 -0.40 -17.58
CA ILE A 225 -25.22 0.18 -18.94
C ILE A 225 -26.49 -0.23 -19.69
N PHE A 226 -27.02 -1.44 -19.47
CA PHE A 226 -28.16 -2.00 -20.20
C PHE A 226 -29.45 -1.91 -19.38
N ASN A 227 -30.52 -1.42 -20.02
CA ASN A 227 -31.84 -1.35 -19.40
C ASN A 227 -32.65 -2.64 -19.65
N PHE A 228 -32.57 -3.58 -18.72
CA PHE A 228 -33.39 -4.80 -18.76
C PHE A 228 -34.75 -4.61 -18.05
N ALA A 229 -34.73 -4.03 -16.86
CA ALA A 229 -35.93 -3.90 -16.02
C ALA A 229 -35.97 -2.58 -15.25
N ALA A 230 -35.60 -1.49 -15.91
CA ALA A 230 -35.75 -0.15 -15.35
C ALA A 230 -37.22 0.12 -15.01
N THR A 231 -37.45 0.82 -13.90
CA THR A 231 -38.77 1.19 -13.40
C THR A 231 -39.02 2.69 -13.56
N ALA A 232 -40.23 3.15 -13.20
CA ALA A 232 -40.62 4.55 -13.23
C ALA A 232 -40.35 5.24 -14.60
N ALA A 233 -39.82 6.47 -14.60
CA ALA A 233 -39.60 7.26 -15.81
C ALA A 233 -38.66 6.60 -16.83
N SER A 234 -37.82 5.65 -16.40
CA SER A 234 -36.90 4.92 -17.27
C SER A 234 -37.50 3.61 -17.83
N ALA A 235 -38.65 3.16 -17.36
CA ALA A 235 -39.30 1.93 -17.83
C ALA A 235 -39.56 1.89 -19.36
N PRO A 236 -39.92 3.00 -20.04
CA PRO A 236 -40.06 3.02 -21.49
C PRO A 236 -38.75 2.77 -22.26
N ARG A 237 -37.59 2.84 -21.58
CA ARG A 237 -36.25 2.62 -22.16
C ARG A 237 -35.71 1.21 -21.99
N ASN A 238 -36.54 0.26 -21.55
CA ASN A 238 -36.16 -1.14 -21.46
C ASN A 238 -36.02 -1.79 -22.85
N LEU A 239 -35.19 -2.82 -22.94
CA LEU A 239 -35.11 -3.69 -24.11
C LEU A 239 -36.52 -4.18 -24.50
N PRO A 240 -36.86 -4.23 -25.81
CA PRO A 240 -35.98 -4.18 -26.97
C PRO A 240 -35.69 -2.78 -27.54
N LEU A 241 -35.95 -1.69 -26.79
CA LEU A 241 -35.51 -0.35 -27.22
C LEU A 241 -33.98 -0.23 -27.07
N ILE A 242 -33.30 0.12 -28.16
CA ILE A 242 -31.85 0.31 -28.19
C ILE A 242 -31.51 1.79 -28.05
N LEU A 243 -30.59 2.10 -27.14
CA LEU A 243 -30.07 3.45 -26.92
C LEU A 243 -28.75 3.63 -27.70
N ASP A 244 -28.44 4.86 -28.09
CA ASP A 244 -27.18 5.21 -28.79
C ASP A 244 -25.95 4.63 -28.07
N ARG A 245 -25.92 4.72 -26.73
CA ARG A 245 -24.80 4.22 -25.92
C ARG A 245 -24.52 2.73 -26.11
N TYR A 246 -25.52 1.90 -26.44
CA TYR A 246 -25.31 0.47 -26.67
C TYR A 246 -24.54 0.26 -27.98
N VAL A 247 -24.91 1.00 -29.02
CA VAL A 247 -24.25 0.95 -30.33
C VAL A 247 -22.87 1.59 -30.28
N VAL A 248 -22.72 2.73 -29.60
CA VAL A 248 -21.42 3.39 -29.39
C VAL A 248 -20.45 2.47 -28.64
N MET A 249 -20.93 1.80 -27.58
CA MET A 249 -20.13 0.82 -26.86
C MET A 249 -19.76 -0.36 -27.76
N ALA A 250 -20.69 -0.93 -28.51
CA ALA A 250 -20.40 -2.04 -29.44
C ALA A 250 -19.37 -1.66 -30.51
N ARG A 251 -19.47 -0.46 -31.08
CA ARG A 251 -18.49 0.11 -32.01
C ARG A 251 -17.10 0.21 -31.37
N ALA A 252 -17.03 0.75 -30.16
CA ALA A 252 -15.78 0.89 -29.44
C ALA A 252 -15.15 -0.48 -29.11
N LEU A 253 -15.92 -1.44 -28.59
CA LEU A 253 -15.45 -2.79 -28.31
C LEU A 253 -14.91 -3.49 -29.57
N ALA A 254 -15.66 -3.42 -30.69
CA ALA A 254 -15.24 -3.98 -31.97
C ALA A 254 -13.96 -3.32 -32.51
N SER A 255 -13.77 -2.02 -32.27
CA SER A 255 -12.58 -1.30 -32.74
C SER A 255 -11.26 -1.75 -32.12
N VAL A 256 -11.34 -2.39 -30.95
CA VAL A 256 -10.21 -3.01 -30.25
C VAL A 256 -10.26 -4.54 -30.28
N GLY A 257 -11.28 -5.12 -30.94
CA GLY A 257 -11.41 -6.55 -31.21
C GLY A 257 -12.03 -7.37 -30.08
N ILE A 258 -12.62 -6.74 -29.05
CA ILE A 258 -13.42 -7.49 -28.05
C ILE A 258 -14.59 -8.16 -28.76
N ASP A 259 -14.88 -9.42 -28.46
CA ASP A 259 -15.84 -10.26 -29.20
C ASP A 259 -16.92 -10.90 -28.33
N GLY A 260 -16.90 -10.63 -27.02
CA GLY A 260 -17.81 -11.26 -26.08
C GLY A 260 -18.03 -10.46 -24.80
N ILE A 261 -19.21 -10.59 -24.21
CA ILE A 261 -19.53 -10.03 -22.90
C ILE A 261 -20.48 -10.95 -22.11
N THR A 262 -20.10 -11.29 -20.88
CA THR A 262 -21.02 -11.80 -19.84
C THR A 262 -21.74 -10.61 -19.23
N ILE A 263 -23.05 -10.51 -19.45
CA ILE A 263 -23.82 -9.28 -19.19
C ILE A 263 -24.39 -9.14 -17.78
N ASN A 264 -24.14 -10.11 -16.88
CA ASN A 264 -24.68 -10.11 -15.53
C ASN A 264 -23.67 -10.59 -14.49
N ASN A 265 -23.91 -10.22 -13.25
CA ASN A 265 -23.00 -10.48 -12.13
C ASN A 265 -22.72 -11.97 -11.90
N VAL A 266 -21.47 -12.27 -11.54
CA VAL A 266 -20.98 -13.61 -11.14
C VAL A 266 -21.65 -14.12 -9.87
N ASN A 267 -22.08 -13.23 -8.97
CA ASN A 267 -23.06 -13.54 -7.93
C ASN A 267 -24.45 -13.61 -8.59
N ALA A 268 -24.65 -14.65 -9.39
CA ALA A 268 -25.68 -14.68 -10.41
C ALA A 268 -27.10 -14.62 -9.85
N ASN A 269 -28.02 -14.04 -10.61
CA ASN A 269 -29.44 -14.05 -10.31
C ASN A 269 -30.16 -14.88 -11.37
N ASN A 270 -30.92 -15.92 -10.95
CA ASN A 270 -31.58 -16.81 -11.91
C ASN A 270 -32.65 -16.12 -12.77
N ALA A 271 -32.99 -14.86 -12.51
CA ALA A 271 -33.90 -14.07 -13.35
C ALA A 271 -33.47 -14.08 -14.83
N TYR A 272 -32.16 -13.99 -15.09
CA TYR A 272 -31.59 -14.00 -16.45
C TYR A 272 -31.92 -15.29 -17.23
N LEU A 273 -32.20 -16.40 -16.54
CA LEU A 273 -32.57 -17.67 -17.18
C LEU A 273 -34.08 -17.82 -17.45
N THR A 274 -34.90 -16.80 -17.13
CA THR A 274 -36.35 -16.84 -17.38
C THR A 274 -36.67 -16.45 -18.83
N PRO A 275 -37.78 -16.94 -19.43
CA PRO A 275 -38.14 -16.61 -20.81
C PRO A 275 -38.24 -15.10 -21.11
N ALA A 276 -38.70 -14.31 -20.13
CA ALA A 276 -38.83 -12.86 -20.28
C ALA A 276 -37.47 -12.18 -20.45
N TYR A 277 -36.46 -12.57 -19.67
CA TYR A 277 -35.12 -12.02 -19.79
C TYR A 277 -34.40 -12.53 -21.02
N ILE A 278 -34.53 -13.83 -21.35
CA ILE A 278 -33.98 -14.39 -22.59
C ILE A 278 -34.45 -13.61 -23.84
N THR A 279 -35.69 -13.14 -23.84
CA THR A 279 -36.22 -12.29 -24.93
C THR A 279 -35.51 -10.93 -25.00
N GLN A 280 -35.21 -10.31 -23.87
CA GLN A 280 -34.49 -9.04 -23.83
C GLN A 280 -33.00 -9.22 -24.19
N GLU A 281 -32.39 -10.30 -23.72
CA GLU A 281 -31.02 -10.69 -24.05
C GLU A 281 -30.86 -10.96 -25.55
N ALA A 282 -31.86 -11.58 -26.19
CA ALA A 282 -31.89 -11.75 -27.63
C ALA A 282 -31.96 -10.40 -28.38
N ALA A 283 -32.76 -9.45 -27.90
CA ALA A 283 -32.81 -8.11 -28.47
C ALA A 283 -31.47 -7.38 -28.36
N LEU A 284 -30.78 -7.53 -27.22
CA LEU A 284 -29.43 -6.99 -27.05
C LEU A 284 -28.45 -7.68 -28.00
N ALA A 285 -28.43 -9.01 -28.05
CA ALA A 285 -27.55 -9.77 -28.95
C ALA A 285 -27.75 -9.36 -30.41
N ASP A 286 -29.00 -9.19 -30.85
CA ASP A 286 -29.33 -8.75 -32.22
C ASP A 286 -28.77 -7.36 -32.57
N ALA A 287 -28.72 -6.45 -31.60
CA ALA A 287 -28.14 -5.13 -31.79
C ALA A 287 -26.60 -5.16 -31.85
N LEU A 288 -25.96 -6.05 -31.09
CA LEU A 288 -24.50 -6.10 -31.00
C LEU A 288 -23.82 -7.03 -32.02
N ARG A 289 -24.54 -8.04 -32.54
CA ARG A 289 -24.02 -9.04 -33.50
C ARG A 289 -23.36 -8.47 -34.76
N PRO A 290 -23.85 -7.38 -35.39
CA PRO A 290 -23.16 -6.78 -36.54
C PRO A 290 -21.71 -6.37 -36.24
N TYR A 291 -21.41 -6.08 -34.97
CA TYR A 291 -20.10 -5.67 -34.48
C TYR A 291 -19.26 -6.83 -33.94
N GLY A 292 -19.76 -8.06 -34.00
CA GLY A 292 -19.06 -9.26 -33.55
C GLY A 292 -19.10 -9.51 -32.04
N ILE A 293 -19.87 -8.72 -31.27
CA ILE A 293 -19.98 -8.88 -29.81
C ILE A 293 -21.06 -9.93 -29.49
N ARG A 294 -20.64 -11.06 -28.94
CA ARG A 294 -21.51 -12.17 -28.54
C ARG A 294 -21.84 -12.11 -27.04
N LEU A 295 -22.95 -12.71 -26.63
CA LEU A 295 -23.38 -12.71 -25.23
C LEU A 295 -23.04 -14.01 -24.52
N ALA A 296 -22.74 -13.89 -23.22
CA ALA A 296 -22.68 -14.95 -22.23
C ALA A 296 -23.49 -14.55 -20.98
N LEU A 297 -23.76 -15.51 -20.09
CA LEU A 297 -24.43 -15.24 -18.81
C LEU A 297 -23.68 -15.87 -17.64
N SER A 298 -23.62 -15.17 -16.52
CA SER A 298 -23.30 -15.78 -15.25
C SER A 298 -24.50 -16.57 -14.72
N VAL A 299 -24.27 -17.78 -14.23
CA VAL A 299 -25.33 -18.66 -13.71
C VAL A 299 -25.00 -19.17 -12.31
N ARG A 300 -26.04 -19.39 -11.49
CA ARG A 300 -25.89 -20.08 -10.21
C ARG A 300 -25.92 -21.60 -10.43
N TYR A 301 -25.12 -22.33 -9.66
CA TYR A 301 -25.11 -23.79 -9.71
C TYR A 301 -26.47 -24.40 -9.29
N ASP A 302 -27.12 -23.80 -8.29
CA ASP A 302 -28.42 -24.22 -7.76
C ASP A 302 -29.64 -23.67 -8.54
N ALA A 303 -29.42 -22.99 -9.68
CA ALA A 303 -30.50 -22.45 -10.51
C ALA A 303 -31.66 -23.43 -10.79
N PRO A 304 -31.42 -24.75 -10.99
CA PRO A 304 -32.51 -25.70 -11.19
C PRO A 304 -33.55 -25.77 -10.06
N THR A 305 -33.22 -25.34 -8.84
CA THR A 305 -34.13 -25.39 -7.67
C THR A 305 -35.09 -24.19 -7.58
N ASP A 306 -34.91 -23.19 -8.43
CA ASP A 306 -35.65 -21.94 -8.32
C ASP A 306 -37.09 -22.09 -8.84
N ASN A 307 -38.06 -21.77 -7.98
CA ASN A 307 -39.50 -21.89 -8.28
C ASN A 307 -39.95 -21.13 -9.54
N ARG A 308 -39.17 -20.16 -10.03
CA ARG A 308 -39.43 -19.47 -11.30
C ARG A 308 -39.40 -20.40 -12.52
N PHE A 309 -38.85 -21.61 -12.38
CA PHE A 309 -38.74 -22.59 -13.47
C PHE A 309 -39.77 -23.72 -13.38
N ALA A 310 -40.75 -23.65 -12.49
CA ALA A 310 -41.77 -24.70 -12.36
C ALA A 310 -42.56 -24.90 -13.69
N PRO A 311 -42.94 -26.15 -14.02
CA PRO A 311 -42.73 -27.39 -13.26
C PRO A 311 -41.33 -28.03 -13.46
N ASP A 312 -40.44 -27.41 -14.22
CA ASP A 312 -39.08 -27.89 -14.52
C ASP A 312 -38.08 -27.62 -13.37
N THR A 313 -38.52 -27.66 -12.11
CA THR A 313 -37.66 -27.46 -10.93
C THR A 313 -37.10 -28.78 -10.42
N LEU A 314 -35.84 -28.77 -9.99
CA LEU A 314 -35.20 -29.89 -9.29
C LEU A 314 -35.25 -29.70 -7.76
N THR A 315 -35.20 -30.83 -7.04
CA THR A 315 -34.94 -30.83 -5.59
C THR A 315 -33.44 -30.75 -5.31
N ALA A 316 -33.04 -30.39 -4.09
CA ALA A 316 -31.63 -30.35 -3.69
C ALA A 316 -30.89 -31.69 -3.92
N ALA A 317 -31.56 -32.83 -3.69
CA ALA A 317 -30.98 -34.16 -3.92
C ALA A 317 -30.75 -34.49 -5.41
N GLN A 318 -31.32 -33.71 -6.33
CA GLN A 318 -31.16 -33.87 -7.77
C GLN A 318 -30.12 -32.90 -8.35
N LEU A 319 -29.41 -32.13 -7.52
CA LEU A 319 -28.34 -31.22 -7.93
C LEU A 319 -26.95 -31.88 -8.05
N ASP A 320 -26.85 -33.18 -7.77
CA ASP A 320 -25.65 -33.97 -8.08
C ASP A 320 -25.36 -33.90 -9.60
N PRO A 321 -24.18 -33.38 -10.01
CA PRO A 321 -23.80 -33.15 -11.40
C PRO A 321 -23.71 -34.43 -12.24
N LYS A 322 -23.58 -35.60 -11.60
CA LYS A 322 -23.49 -36.91 -12.26
C LYS A 322 -24.86 -37.43 -12.69
N THR A 323 -25.95 -36.90 -12.12
CA THR A 323 -27.31 -37.35 -12.42
C THR A 323 -27.79 -36.90 -13.81
N ALA A 324 -28.71 -37.67 -14.41
CA ALA A 324 -29.38 -37.27 -15.65
C ALA A 324 -30.28 -36.05 -15.43
N ALA A 325 -30.97 -35.98 -14.29
CA ALA A 325 -31.88 -34.88 -13.97
C ALA A 325 -31.19 -33.51 -14.02
N PHE A 326 -30.01 -33.38 -13.41
CA PHE A 326 -29.19 -32.17 -13.45
C PHE A 326 -28.78 -31.79 -14.88
N ARG A 327 -28.20 -32.74 -15.62
CA ARG A 327 -27.70 -32.52 -16.98
C ARG A 327 -28.83 -32.20 -17.97
N ASP A 328 -29.96 -32.87 -17.85
CA ASP A 328 -31.13 -32.67 -18.72
C ASP A 328 -31.75 -31.29 -18.50
N TRP A 329 -31.78 -30.80 -17.25
CA TRP A 329 -32.24 -29.44 -16.95
C TRP A 329 -31.37 -28.38 -17.64
N TRP A 330 -30.05 -28.49 -17.46
CA TRP A 330 -29.10 -27.57 -18.11
C TRP A 330 -29.18 -27.67 -19.64
N THR A 331 -29.36 -28.88 -20.19
CA THR A 331 -29.50 -29.09 -21.63
C THR A 331 -30.74 -28.36 -22.17
N ARG A 332 -31.90 -28.49 -21.51
CA ARG A 332 -33.13 -27.78 -21.89
C ARG A 332 -32.95 -26.27 -21.81
N LYS A 333 -32.36 -25.78 -20.73
CA LYS A 333 -32.15 -24.34 -20.53
C LYS A 333 -31.18 -23.75 -21.57
N ALA A 334 -30.06 -24.42 -21.80
CA ALA A 334 -29.08 -24.01 -22.80
C ALA A 334 -29.68 -24.06 -24.22
N THR A 335 -30.51 -25.07 -24.53
CA THR A 335 -31.23 -25.15 -25.81
C THR A 335 -32.20 -23.97 -25.99
N GLN A 336 -32.94 -23.61 -24.94
CA GLN A 336 -33.84 -22.45 -24.98
C GLN A 336 -33.08 -21.16 -25.31
N ILE A 337 -31.93 -20.94 -24.67
CA ILE A 337 -31.08 -19.76 -24.91
C ILE A 337 -30.50 -19.82 -26.33
N LYS A 338 -29.99 -20.97 -26.79
CA LYS A 338 -29.42 -21.14 -28.13
C LYS A 338 -30.44 -20.82 -29.23
N LEU A 339 -31.71 -21.20 -29.04
CA LEU A 339 -32.78 -20.91 -29.99
C LEU A 339 -33.07 -19.40 -30.08
N ALA A 340 -32.98 -18.68 -28.96
CA ALA A 340 -33.17 -17.23 -28.93
C ALA A 340 -31.92 -16.46 -29.40
N ILE A 341 -30.73 -16.99 -29.12
CA ILE A 341 -29.41 -16.40 -29.36
C ILE A 341 -28.48 -17.47 -29.97
N PRO A 342 -28.47 -17.65 -31.31
CA PRO A 342 -27.75 -18.76 -31.94
C PRO A 342 -26.24 -18.76 -31.77
N ASP A 343 -25.64 -17.60 -31.52
CA ASP A 343 -24.21 -17.40 -31.31
C ASP A 343 -23.84 -17.16 -29.84
N PHE A 344 -24.73 -17.52 -28.91
CA PHE A 344 -24.46 -17.45 -27.47
C PHE A 344 -23.20 -18.22 -27.09
N ILE A 345 -22.33 -17.57 -26.32
CA ILE A 345 -21.01 -18.10 -25.95
C ILE A 345 -21.16 -19.24 -24.94
N GLY A 346 -21.96 -19.05 -23.89
CA GLY A 346 -22.11 -20.01 -22.80
C GLY A 346 -22.19 -19.33 -21.43
N PHE A 347 -21.70 -20.02 -20.40
CA PHE A 347 -21.90 -19.61 -19.01
C PHE A 347 -20.61 -19.30 -18.26
N THR A 348 -20.64 -18.27 -17.42
CA THR A 348 -19.63 -18.02 -16.37
C THR A 348 -20.18 -18.52 -15.03
N VAL A 349 -19.39 -19.28 -14.28
CA VAL A 349 -19.85 -19.89 -13.02
C VAL A 349 -18.91 -19.50 -11.87
N LYS A 350 -19.48 -18.92 -10.81
CA LYS A 350 -18.84 -18.77 -9.50
C LYS A 350 -19.53 -19.74 -8.55
N ALA A 351 -18.80 -20.76 -8.10
CA ALA A 351 -19.33 -21.85 -7.28
C ALA A 351 -18.46 -22.06 -6.03
N ASN A 352 -19.07 -22.45 -4.92
CA ASN A 352 -18.42 -22.67 -3.60
C ASN A 352 -17.47 -21.54 -3.17
N SER A 353 -17.86 -20.28 -3.43
CA SER A 353 -17.06 -19.09 -3.14
C SER A 353 -17.98 -17.96 -2.66
N GLU A 354 -17.64 -17.32 -1.53
CA GLU A 354 -18.41 -16.22 -0.93
C GLU A 354 -19.89 -16.54 -0.72
N GLY A 355 -20.19 -17.77 -0.29
CA GLY A 355 -21.57 -18.22 -0.06
C GLY A 355 -22.36 -18.54 -1.33
N GLN A 356 -21.74 -18.50 -2.52
CA GLN A 356 -22.36 -19.05 -3.73
C GLN A 356 -22.38 -20.58 -3.69
N PRO A 357 -23.49 -21.22 -4.06
CA PRO A 357 -23.64 -22.67 -4.05
C PRO A 357 -22.76 -23.33 -5.11
N GLY A 358 -22.45 -24.61 -4.94
CA GLY A 358 -21.64 -25.34 -5.89
C GLY A 358 -21.54 -26.85 -5.61
N PRO A 359 -20.78 -27.59 -6.44
CA PRO A 359 -20.70 -29.05 -6.34
C PRO A 359 -20.26 -29.58 -4.97
N GLN A 360 -19.41 -28.86 -4.24
CA GLN A 360 -18.93 -29.30 -2.92
C GLN A 360 -20.06 -29.41 -1.88
N ASP A 361 -21.19 -28.71 -2.08
CA ASP A 361 -22.36 -28.80 -1.21
C ASP A 361 -23.04 -30.18 -1.31
N PHE A 362 -22.72 -30.95 -2.36
CA PHE A 362 -23.26 -32.27 -2.68
C PHE A 362 -22.22 -33.39 -2.56
N GLY A 363 -21.00 -33.07 -2.10
CA GLY A 363 -19.90 -34.03 -1.95
C GLY A 363 -19.07 -34.26 -3.22
N ASP A 364 -19.25 -33.43 -4.25
CA ASP A 364 -18.51 -33.47 -5.51
C ASP A 364 -17.43 -32.39 -5.57
N ASP A 365 -16.43 -32.56 -6.42
CA ASP A 365 -15.41 -31.53 -6.66
C ASP A 365 -15.79 -30.56 -7.79
N HIS A 366 -14.95 -29.54 -8.01
CA HIS A 366 -15.17 -28.56 -9.07
C HIS A 366 -15.10 -29.16 -10.48
N GLY A 367 -14.37 -30.26 -10.68
CA GLY A 367 -14.30 -30.98 -11.95
C GLY A 367 -15.63 -31.63 -12.31
N ASP A 368 -16.25 -32.30 -11.34
CA ASP A 368 -17.57 -32.91 -11.49
C ASP A 368 -18.64 -31.86 -11.80
N GLY A 369 -18.68 -30.76 -11.05
CA GLY A 369 -19.64 -29.67 -11.28
C GLY A 369 -19.46 -28.98 -12.64
N ALA A 370 -18.21 -28.66 -13.02
CA ALA A 370 -17.89 -28.02 -14.28
C ALA A 370 -18.25 -28.91 -15.48
N ASN A 371 -17.93 -30.21 -15.39
CA ASN A 371 -18.23 -31.17 -16.44
C ASN A 371 -19.72 -31.52 -16.53
N GLY A 372 -20.45 -31.52 -15.41
CA GLY A 372 -21.90 -31.71 -15.42
C GLY A 372 -22.59 -30.65 -16.28
N ILE A 373 -22.26 -29.38 -16.09
CA ILE A 373 -22.74 -28.27 -16.94
C ILE A 373 -22.10 -28.35 -18.34
N GLY A 374 -20.79 -28.61 -18.42
CA GLY A 374 -20.03 -28.69 -19.67
C GLY A 374 -20.60 -29.71 -20.65
N ALA A 375 -20.98 -30.90 -20.18
CA ALA A 375 -21.60 -31.95 -20.97
C ALA A 375 -22.96 -31.54 -21.55
N ALA A 376 -23.75 -30.77 -20.81
CA ALA A 376 -25.03 -30.23 -21.31
C ALA A 376 -24.83 -29.16 -22.40
N LEU A 377 -23.73 -28.42 -22.33
CA LEU A 377 -23.43 -27.30 -23.22
C LEU A 377 -22.65 -27.70 -24.49
N ALA A 378 -21.85 -28.76 -24.42
CA ALA A 378 -20.96 -29.17 -25.51
C ALA A 378 -21.69 -29.46 -26.84
N PRO A 379 -22.84 -30.16 -26.88
CA PRO A 379 -23.58 -30.39 -28.14
C PRO A 379 -24.09 -29.11 -28.81
N LEU A 380 -24.20 -28.01 -28.06
CA LEU A 380 -24.66 -26.70 -28.54
C LEU A 380 -23.49 -25.77 -28.92
N GLY A 381 -22.25 -26.26 -28.80
CA GLY A 381 -21.03 -25.49 -29.04
C GLY A 381 -20.77 -24.38 -28.01
N MET A 382 -21.39 -24.46 -26.83
CA MET A 382 -21.25 -23.48 -25.76
C MET A 382 -20.08 -23.81 -24.82
N LYS A 383 -19.59 -22.77 -24.13
CA LYS A 383 -18.45 -22.82 -23.21
C LYS A 383 -18.88 -22.64 -21.75
N VAL A 384 -18.05 -23.13 -20.83
CA VAL A 384 -18.18 -22.88 -19.39
C VAL A 384 -16.91 -22.18 -18.92
N PHE A 385 -17.02 -20.93 -18.49
CA PHE A 385 -15.96 -20.22 -17.79
C PHE A 385 -16.14 -20.46 -16.29
N TRP A 386 -15.49 -21.50 -15.79
CA TRP A 386 -15.52 -21.88 -14.39
C TRP A 386 -14.49 -21.07 -13.61
N ARG A 387 -14.94 -20.17 -12.73
CA ARG A 387 -14.04 -19.27 -11.99
C ARG A 387 -13.29 -20.04 -10.92
N THR A 388 -11.97 -19.87 -10.88
CA THR A 388 -11.08 -20.52 -9.90
C THR A 388 -10.87 -19.67 -8.64
N PHE A 389 -11.59 -18.55 -8.51
CA PHE A 389 -11.61 -17.70 -7.33
C PHE A 389 -12.36 -18.39 -6.17
N VAL A 390 -11.75 -19.42 -5.61
CA VAL A 390 -12.24 -20.25 -4.51
C VAL A 390 -11.19 -20.29 -3.40
N TYR A 391 -11.62 -20.26 -2.16
CA TYR A 391 -10.70 -20.20 -1.02
C TYR A 391 -11.36 -20.74 0.25
N ASN A 392 -11.86 -21.97 0.17
CA ASN A 392 -12.35 -22.68 1.34
C ASN A 392 -11.25 -22.74 2.44
N ALA A 393 -11.56 -22.21 3.62
CA ALA A 393 -10.59 -22.09 4.71
C ALA A 393 -10.12 -23.44 5.25
N ASP A 394 -10.88 -24.51 4.99
CA ASP A 394 -10.55 -25.87 5.44
C ASP A 394 -9.44 -26.51 4.59
N VAL A 395 -9.13 -25.97 3.40
CA VAL A 395 -8.13 -26.54 2.47
C VAL A 395 -6.70 -26.24 2.93
N ASP A 396 -6.42 -24.99 3.33
CA ASP A 396 -5.10 -24.56 3.79
C ASP A 396 -5.22 -23.26 4.61
N ASN A 397 -4.32 -23.04 5.56
CA ASN A 397 -4.31 -21.82 6.38
C ASN A 397 -3.94 -20.55 5.58
N ASP A 398 -3.23 -20.68 4.45
CA ASP A 398 -2.91 -19.58 3.53
C ASP A 398 -3.90 -19.50 2.37
N ARG A 399 -4.67 -18.40 2.30
CA ARG A 399 -5.68 -18.18 1.25
C ARG A 399 -5.11 -18.38 -0.15
N LEU A 400 -3.89 -17.91 -0.39
CA LEU A 400 -3.28 -17.86 -1.72
C LEU A 400 -2.93 -19.25 -2.27
N LYS A 401 -2.83 -20.28 -1.40
CA LYS A 401 -2.50 -21.65 -1.82
C LYS A 401 -3.72 -22.41 -2.34
N ARG A 402 -4.91 -22.05 -1.87
CA ARG A 402 -6.11 -22.88 -1.96
C ARG A 402 -6.59 -23.14 -3.39
N PRO A 403 -6.61 -22.16 -4.32
CA PRO A 403 -7.06 -22.44 -5.68
C PRO A 403 -6.26 -23.57 -6.34
N LEU A 404 -4.92 -23.53 -6.28
CA LEU A 404 -4.11 -24.59 -6.91
C LEU A 404 -4.32 -25.95 -6.21
N LEU A 405 -4.55 -25.98 -4.90
CA LEU A 405 -4.82 -27.23 -4.18
C LEU A 405 -6.18 -27.84 -4.53
N GLU A 406 -7.18 -27.01 -4.86
CA GLU A 406 -8.51 -27.44 -5.28
C GLU A 406 -8.54 -27.91 -6.75
N PHE A 407 -7.84 -27.21 -7.64
CA PHE A 407 -7.91 -27.46 -9.09
C PHE A 407 -6.77 -28.31 -9.65
N GLY A 408 -5.56 -28.22 -9.09
CA GLY A 408 -4.38 -28.91 -9.59
C GLY A 408 -4.53 -30.44 -9.65
N PRO A 409 -5.01 -31.12 -8.58
CA PRO A 409 -5.24 -32.56 -8.60
C PRO A 409 -6.18 -33.03 -9.71
N ILE A 410 -7.14 -32.20 -10.11
CA ILE A 410 -8.13 -32.50 -11.16
C ILE A 410 -7.50 -32.39 -12.55
N ASP A 411 -6.58 -31.43 -12.75
CA ASP A 411 -5.81 -31.28 -13.99
C ASP A 411 -4.76 -32.37 -14.18
N ASP A 412 -4.21 -32.90 -13.08
CA ASP A 412 -3.23 -33.99 -13.10
C ASP A 412 -3.87 -35.40 -13.20
N GLU A 413 -5.20 -35.49 -13.06
CA GLU A 413 -5.93 -36.74 -12.97
C GLU A 413 -5.80 -37.57 -14.26
N ALA A 414 -5.33 -38.81 -14.15
CA ALA A 414 -5.20 -39.72 -15.29
C ALA A 414 -6.57 -40.15 -15.82
N GLN A 415 -6.79 -39.99 -17.13
CA GLN A 415 -8.04 -40.33 -17.79
C GLN A 415 -8.01 -41.73 -18.43
N PRO A 416 -9.17 -42.39 -18.60
CA PRO A 416 -9.23 -43.75 -19.18
C PRO A 416 -8.67 -43.89 -20.60
N ASP A 417 -8.56 -42.80 -21.35
CA ASP A 417 -8.02 -42.75 -22.71
C ASP A 417 -6.50 -42.55 -22.76
N GLY A 418 -5.83 -42.49 -21.60
CA GLY A 418 -4.39 -42.29 -21.47
C GLY A 418 -3.95 -40.83 -21.43
N THR A 419 -4.88 -39.87 -21.50
CA THR A 419 -4.61 -38.45 -21.28
C THR A 419 -4.62 -38.10 -19.79
N ARG A 420 -4.37 -36.83 -19.46
CA ARG A 420 -4.51 -36.25 -18.11
C ARG A 420 -5.50 -35.10 -18.14
N GLY A 421 -6.07 -34.78 -16.99
CA GLY A 421 -7.03 -33.71 -16.81
C GLY A 421 -8.46 -34.20 -16.99
N ARG A 422 -9.29 -34.02 -15.96
CA ARG A 422 -10.71 -34.41 -16.05
C ARG A 422 -11.59 -33.33 -16.69
N PHE A 423 -11.18 -32.06 -16.69
CA PHE A 423 -12.02 -30.98 -17.24
C PHE A 423 -12.27 -31.16 -18.75
N ALA A 424 -13.53 -30.99 -19.17
CA ALA A 424 -13.91 -31.13 -20.57
C ALA A 424 -13.38 -29.99 -21.45
N ASP A 425 -13.17 -30.26 -22.75
CA ASP A 425 -12.62 -29.31 -23.74
C ASP A 425 -13.40 -27.99 -23.91
N ASN A 426 -14.66 -27.93 -23.46
CA ASN A 426 -15.46 -26.70 -23.49
C ASN A 426 -15.48 -25.96 -22.15
N VAL A 427 -14.73 -26.41 -21.15
CA VAL A 427 -14.53 -25.77 -19.85
C VAL A 427 -13.23 -24.97 -19.88
N PHE A 428 -13.31 -23.71 -19.44
CA PHE A 428 -12.19 -22.82 -19.17
C PHE A 428 -12.07 -22.60 -17.67
N LEU A 429 -10.87 -22.80 -17.13
CA LEU A 429 -10.53 -22.36 -15.78
C LEU A 429 -10.23 -20.86 -15.82
N GLN A 430 -11.21 -20.06 -15.39
CA GLN A 430 -11.11 -18.61 -15.38
C GLN A 430 -10.41 -18.13 -14.10
N THR A 431 -9.14 -17.79 -14.22
CA THR A 431 -8.22 -17.52 -13.10
C THR A 431 -7.76 -16.06 -13.11
N LYS A 432 -7.85 -15.39 -11.96
CA LYS A 432 -7.36 -14.00 -11.80
C LYS A 432 -5.85 -13.92 -12.04
N ASN A 433 -5.34 -12.76 -12.43
CA ASN A 433 -3.89 -12.57 -12.66
C ASN A 433 -3.00 -12.86 -11.46
N GLY A 434 -3.52 -12.70 -10.24
CA GLY A 434 -2.84 -13.04 -8.99
C GLY A 434 -3.71 -13.92 -8.09
N PRO A 435 -3.11 -14.57 -7.08
CA PRO A 435 -3.78 -15.57 -6.23
C PRO A 435 -4.69 -14.99 -5.14
N LEU A 436 -4.73 -13.66 -4.97
CA LEU A 436 -5.61 -13.01 -4.01
C LEU A 436 -6.86 -12.45 -4.70
N ASP A 437 -6.86 -11.16 -5.04
CA ASP A 437 -8.06 -10.45 -5.46
C ASP A 437 -7.74 -9.08 -6.08
N PHE A 438 -7.15 -9.08 -7.27
CA PHE A 438 -6.93 -7.87 -8.09
C PHE A 438 -6.27 -6.68 -7.37
N GLN A 439 -5.41 -6.94 -6.38
CA GLN A 439 -4.74 -5.89 -5.63
C GLN A 439 -3.85 -5.03 -6.55
N SER A 440 -3.48 -3.83 -6.08
CA SER A 440 -2.68 -2.86 -6.85
C SER A 440 -1.43 -3.47 -7.50
N ARG A 441 -0.79 -4.45 -6.83
CA ARG A 441 0.18 -5.38 -7.44
C ARG A 441 0.17 -6.72 -6.71
N GLU A 442 0.10 -7.82 -7.46
CA GLU A 442 0.19 -9.21 -6.96
C GLU A 442 1.31 -9.98 -7.67
N PRO A 443 1.88 -11.04 -7.06
CA PRO A 443 2.62 -12.03 -7.83
C PRO A 443 1.68 -12.73 -8.83
N LEU A 444 2.24 -13.23 -9.94
CA LEU A 444 1.47 -14.02 -10.92
C LEU A 444 0.81 -15.23 -10.23
N HIS A 445 -0.44 -15.51 -10.55
CA HIS A 445 -1.14 -16.66 -9.97
C HIS A 445 -0.43 -17.97 -10.33
N PRO A 446 -0.09 -18.85 -9.35
CA PRO A 446 0.65 -20.10 -9.60
C PRO A 446 0.00 -21.10 -10.56
N MET A 447 -1.30 -20.95 -10.86
CA MET A 447 -1.98 -21.83 -11.81
C MET A 447 -1.46 -21.61 -13.24
N PHE A 448 -1.03 -20.39 -13.58
CA PHE A 448 -0.39 -20.13 -14.86
C PHE A 448 0.99 -20.78 -14.90
N GLY A 449 1.12 -21.76 -15.78
CA GLY A 449 2.28 -22.65 -15.89
C GLY A 449 2.04 -24.03 -15.29
N ARG A 450 1.08 -24.20 -14.36
CA ARG A 450 0.76 -25.48 -13.68
C ARG A 450 -0.40 -26.25 -14.29
N MET A 451 -1.39 -25.55 -14.85
CA MET A 451 -2.58 -26.19 -15.42
C MET A 451 -2.34 -26.53 -16.89
N GLU A 452 -1.65 -27.63 -17.16
CA GLU A 452 -1.17 -27.98 -18.51
C GLU A 452 -2.25 -28.66 -19.36
N ASN A 453 -3.25 -29.29 -18.74
CA ASN A 453 -4.17 -30.19 -19.42
C ASN A 453 -5.58 -29.60 -19.62
N THR A 454 -5.83 -28.39 -19.12
CA THR A 454 -7.14 -27.73 -19.17
C THR A 454 -7.03 -26.36 -19.87
N ASN A 455 -8.08 -25.96 -20.59
CA ASN A 455 -8.13 -24.60 -21.14
C ASN A 455 -8.13 -23.56 -20.00
N GLN A 456 -7.27 -22.55 -20.13
CA GLN A 456 -7.15 -21.47 -19.17
C GLN A 456 -7.72 -20.17 -19.73
N ALA A 457 -8.37 -19.39 -18.87
CA ALA A 457 -8.77 -18.03 -19.17
C ALA A 457 -8.21 -17.10 -18.08
N MET A 458 -7.34 -16.16 -18.44
CA MET A 458 -6.89 -15.16 -17.45
C MET A 458 -7.96 -14.09 -17.28
N GLU A 459 -8.33 -13.81 -16.03
CA GLU A 459 -9.22 -12.72 -15.63
C GLU A 459 -8.38 -11.53 -15.15
N LEU A 460 -8.61 -10.37 -15.77
CA LEU A 460 -8.04 -9.07 -15.41
C LEU A 460 -9.16 -8.14 -14.97
N GLN A 461 -8.88 -7.20 -14.05
CA GLN A 461 -9.87 -6.21 -13.63
C GLN A 461 -9.65 -4.88 -14.36
N ILE A 462 -10.63 -4.43 -15.15
CA ILE A 462 -10.62 -3.11 -15.82
C ILE A 462 -11.30 -2.07 -14.93
N THR A 463 -12.38 -2.46 -14.24
CA THR A 463 -12.93 -1.68 -13.13
C THR A 463 -11.87 -1.59 -12.03
N GLN A 464 -11.79 -0.42 -11.40
CA GLN A 464 -10.68 -0.09 -10.50
C GLN A 464 -11.08 -0.33 -9.05
N GLU A 465 -11.62 -1.49 -8.69
CA GLU A 465 -12.06 -1.80 -7.31
C GLU A 465 -11.00 -1.44 -6.28
N TYR A 466 -9.79 -1.98 -6.46
CA TYR A 466 -8.62 -1.76 -5.59
C TYR A 466 -7.59 -0.78 -6.15
N THR A 467 -7.89 -0.10 -7.26
CA THR A 467 -6.95 0.81 -7.95
C THR A 467 -7.54 2.21 -8.10
N GLY A 468 -8.33 2.62 -7.11
CA GLY A 468 -8.83 3.98 -6.92
C GLY A 468 -10.18 4.31 -7.58
N GLN A 469 -10.94 3.26 -7.93
CA GLN A 469 -12.29 3.32 -8.48
C GLN A 469 -12.39 4.26 -9.70
N SER A 470 -13.57 4.85 -9.96
CA SER A 470 -13.71 5.88 -11.00
C SER A 470 -13.23 7.28 -10.54
N ARG A 471 -12.41 7.37 -9.49
CA ARG A 471 -12.00 8.62 -8.83
C ARG A 471 -10.52 8.95 -9.03
N MET A 472 -9.67 7.94 -9.13
CA MET A 472 -8.23 8.10 -9.30
C MET A 472 -7.80 7.79 -10.74
N LEU A 473 -6.82 8.54 -11.23
CA LEU A 473 -6.16 8.21 -12.49
C LEU A 473 -5.18 7.05 -12.22
N THR A 474 -5.52 5.86 -12.71
CA THR A 474 -4.65 4.67 -12.68
C THR A 474 -4.71 3.95 -14.02
N TYR A 475 -3.67 4.09 -14.85
CA TYR A 475 -3.57 3.41 -16.13
C TYR A 475 -2.99 2.00 -15.93
N LEU A 476 -3.78 0.96 -16.21
CA LEU A 476 -3.51 -0.43 -15.82
C LEU A 476 -2.71 -1.22 -16.86
N ALA A 477 -2.48 -0.69 -18.06
CA ALA A 477 -1.73 -1.42 -19.09
C ALA A 477 -0.30 -1.79 -18.67
N PRO A 478 0.47 -0.97 -17.93
CA PRO A 478 1.76 -1.38 -17.38
C PRO A 478 1.67 -2.59 -16.44
N MET A 479 0.62 -2.66 -15.60
CA MET A 479 0.35 -3.81 -14.74
C MET A 479 0.10 -5.08 -15.57
N TRP A 480 -0.79 -4.99 -16.56
CA TRP A 480 -1.10 -6.15 -17.40
C TRP A 480 0.08 -6.57 -18.27
N GLU A 481 0.90 -5.62 -18.72
CA GLU A 481 2.16 -5.91 -19.39
C GLU A 481 3.13 -6.66 -18.46
N GLU A 482 3.28 -6.23 -17.20
CA GLU A 482 4.06 -6.96 -16.17
C GLU A 482 3.54 -8.40 -15.99
N VAL A 483 2.23 -8.57 -15.83
CA VAL A 483 1.58 -9.89 -15.70
C VAL A 483 1.82 -10.78 -16.93
N LEU A 484 1.43 -10.31 -18.12
CA LEU A 484 1.46 -11.10 -19.36
C LEU A 484 2.89 -11.43 -19.80
N LYS A 485 3.88 -10.61 -19.39
CA LYS A 485 5.31 -10.83 -19.69
C LYS A 485 6.10 -11.44 -18.53
N THR A 486 5.42 -11.87 -17.47
CA THR A 486 6.07 -12.67 -16.41
C THR A 486 6.30 -14.09 -16.91
N ASP A 487 7.55 -14.56 -16.79
CA ASP A 487 7.91 -15.95 -17.03
C ASP A 487 7.42 -16.83 -15.87
N THR A 488 6.63 -17.85 -16.19
CA THR A 488 6.07 -18.81 -15.23
C THR A 488 7.12 -19.77 -14.66
N GLY A 489 8.29 -19.90 -15.32
CA GLY A 489 9.34 -20.87 -15.02
C GLY A 489 9.07 -22.29 -15.54
N GLY A 490 7.84 -22.61 -15.94
CA GLY A 490 7.46 -23.91 -16.49
C GLY A 490 7.03 -23.82 -17.95
N ALA A 491 6.11 -22.90 -18.26
CA ALA A 491 5.41 -22.86 -19.54
C ALA A 491 5.58 -21.51 -20.27
N GLY A 492 6.77 -20.91 -20.13
CA GLY A 492 7.11 -19.61 -20.72
C GLY A 492 6.33 -18.45 -20.11
N LEU A 493 6.13 -17.40 -20.90
CA LEU A 493 5.44 -16.18 -20.44
C LEU A 493 3.94 -16.43 -20.21
N ALA A 494 3.35 -15.79 -19.22
CA ALA A 494 1.92 -15.93 -18.93
C ALA A 494 1.02 -15.59 -20.14
N GLY A 495 1.42 -14.62 -20.96
CA GLY A 495 0.77 -14.30 -22.25
C GLY A 495 0.80 -15.45 -23.26
N ALA A 496 1.86 -16.25 -23.26
CA ALA A 496 2.00 -17.44 -24.12
C ALA A 496 1.18 -18.64 -23.62
N VAL A 497 0.92 -18.71 -22.31
CA VAL A 497 -0.03 -19.67 -21.72
C VAL A 497 -1.45 -19.35 -22.18
N VAL A 498 -1.87 -18.08 -22.05
CA VAL A 498 -3.26 -17.69 -22.40
C VAL A 498 -3.51 -17.53 -23.89
N ASP A 499 -2.46 -17.37 -24.72
CA ASP A 499 -2.58 -17.47 -26.19
C ASP A 499 -2.37 -18.90 -26.72
N GLY A 500 -2.14 -19.87 -25.82
CA GLY A 500 -2.04 -21.30 -26.10
C GLY A 500 -0.73 -21.73 -26.77
N THR A 501 0.17 -20.80 -27.10
CA THR A 501 1.40 -21.14 -27.84
C THR A 501 2.42 -21.90 -27.01
N SER A 502 2.39 -21.81 -25.67
CA SER A 502 3.35 -22.52 -24.82
C SER A 502 2.93 -23.92 -24.40
N GLN A 503 1.61 -24.18 -24.26
CA GLN A 503 1.07 -25.45 -23.78
C GLN A 503 0.14 -26.14 -24.78
N GLY A 504 -0.07 -25.56 -25.96
CA GLY A 504 -0.78 -26.20 -27.08
C GLY A 504 -2.30 -26.09 -27.02
N GLN A 505 -2.88 -25.25 -26.15
CA GLN A 505 -4.34 -25.06 -26.12
C GLN A 505 -4.82 -24.37 -27.41
N ALA A 506 -5.75 -25.01 -28.11
CA ALA A 506 -6.32 -24.49 -29.36
C ALA A 506 -7.48 -23.50 -29.14
N ASP A 507 -8.08 -23.49 -27.96
CA ASP A 507 -9.16 -22.58 -27.57
C ASP A 507 -8.67 -21.71 -26.40
N THR A 508 -8.59 -20.40 -26.63
CA THR A 508 -7.84 -19.49 -25.77
C THR A 508 -8.70 -18.31 -25.36
N ALA A 509 -8.52 -17.83 -24.13
CA ALA A 509 -9.37 -16.77 -23.60
C ALA A 509 -8.61 -15.79 -22.70
N LEU A 510 -8.93 -14.50 -22.86
CA LEU A 510 -8.58 -13.44 -21.93
C LEU A 510 -9.87 -12.71 -21.56
N VAL A 511 -10.09 -12.53 -20.26
CA VAL A 511 -11.33 -12.02 -19.69
C VAL A 511 -11.05 -10.75 -18.90
N GLY A 512 -11.83 -9.70 -19.14
CA GLY A 512 -11.71 -8.42 -18.45
C GLY A 512 -12.97 -8.06 -17.67
N VAL A 513 -12.88 -7.83 -16.36
CA VAL A 513 -14.00 -7.30 -15.58
C VAL A 513 -14.23 -5.85 -15.99
N ALA A 514 -15.30 -5.61 -16.73
CA ALA A 514 -15.56 -4.38 -17.44
C ALA A 514 -15.84 -3.20 -16.51
N ASN A 515 -15.40 -2.00 -16.90
CA ASN A 515 -15.66 -0.74 -16.19
C ASN A 515 -16.78 0.08 -16.83
N LEU A 516 -17.76 -0.59 -17.45
CA LEU A 516 -18.86 0.06 -18.16
C LEU A 516 -19.97 0.50 -17.20
N GLY A 517 -20.64 1.61 -17.48
CA GLY A 517 -21.77 2.07 -16.68
C GLY A 517 -22.61 3.13 -17.38
N ASN A 518 -23.50 3.76 -16.62
CA ASN A 518 -24.47 4.71 -17.16
C ASN A 518 -23.97 6.17 -17.24
N ALA A 519 -22.75 6.46 -16.75
CA ALA A 519 -22.09 7.76 -16.86
C ALA A 519 -21.98 8.21 -18.35
N GLU A 520 -21.97 9.52 -18.60
CA GLU A 520 -21.92 10.04 -19.99
C GLU A 520 -20.68 9.60 -20.76
N ASN A 521 -19.53 9.50 -20.08
CA ASN A 521 -18.28 9.00 -20.64
C ASN A 521 -18.14 7.46 -20.55
N VAL A 522 -19.21 6.76 -20.18
CA VAL A 522 -19.35 5.30 -20.02
C VAL A 522 -18.53 4.68 -18.88
N THR A 523 -17.31 5.15 -18.64
CA THR A 523 -16.36 4.58 -17.67
C THR A 523 -16.23 5.38 -16.37
N GLY A 524 -16.96 6.48 -16.22
CA GLY A 524 -16.96 7.36 -15.04
C GLY A 524 -15.74 8.29 -15.00
N HIS A 525 -14.54 7.75 -15.15
CA HIS A 525 -13.31 8.52 -15.35
C HIS A 525 -12.91 8.53 -16.83
N HIS A 526 -12.53 9.68 -17.39
CA HIS A 526 -12.10 9.77 -18.81
C HIS A 526 -10.90 8.86 -19.09
N PHE A 527 -9.91 8.82 -18.19
CA PHE A 527 -8.80 7.87 -18.25
C PHE A 527 -9.20 6.40 -18.02
N GLY A 528 -10.37 6.11 -17.47
CA GLY A 528 -10.90 4.74 -17.39
C GLY A 528 -11.17 4.15 -18.78
N GLN A 529 -11.42 4.99 -19.79
CA GLN A 529 -11.53 4.57 -21.18
C GLN A 529 -10.20 4.02 -21.71
N ALA A 530 -9.07 4.54 -21.23
CA ALA A 530 -7.75 4.06 -21.64
C ALA A 530 -7.49 2.61 -21.17
N ASN A 531 -8.04 2.22 -20.01
CA ASN A 531 -7.93 0.85 -19.51
C ASN A 531 -8.78 -0.12 -20.36
N LEU A 532 -10.02 0.25 -20.69
CA LEU A 532 -10.86 -0.56 -21.59
C LEU A 532 -10.21 -0.70 -22.98
N TYR A 533 -9.66 0.41 -23.50
CA TYR A 533 -8.91 0.42 -24.75
C TYR A 533 -7.71 -0.53 -24.70
N ALA A 534 -6.84 -0.36 -23.71
CA ALA A 534 -5.62 -1.16 -23.58
C ALA A 534 -5.92 -2.65 -23.37
N PHE A 535 -6.97 -2.99 -22.61
CA PHE A 535 -7.41 -4.38 -22.45
C PHE A 535 -7.75 -4.99 -23.81
N GLY A 536 -8.58 -4.35 -24.62
CA GLY A 536 -8.93 -4.87 -25.94
C GLY A 536 -7.72 -5.01 -26.86
N ARG A 537 -6.81 -4.02 -26.86
CA ARG A 537 -5.57 -4.10 -27.65
C ARG A 537 -4.68 -5.26 -27.20
N LEU A 538 -4.51 -5.48 -25.89
CA LEU A 538 -3.73 -6.61 -25.34
C LEU A 538 -4.42 -7.96 -25.56
N ALA A 539 -5.75 -8.02 -25.52
CA ALA A 539 -6.51 -9.22 -25.86
C ALA A 539 -6.35 -9.59 -27.35
N TRP A 540 -6.18 -8.59 -28.22
CA TRP A 540 -5.81 -8.83 -29.62
C TRP A 540 -4.36 -9.32 -29.77
N ASP A 541 -3.40 -8.59 -29.19
CA ASP A 541 -1.99 -8.98 -29.15
C ASP A 541 -1.32 -8.50 -27.85
N TRP A 542 -1.12 -9.44 -26.93
CA TRP A 542 -0.59 -9.21 -25.59
C TRP A 542 0.87 -8.73 -25.59
N ARG A 543 1.57 -8.86 -26.72
CA ARG A 543 2.99 -8.45 -26.82
C ARG A 543 3.16 -6.93 -26.91
N GLN A 544 2.08 -6.19 -27.21
CA GLN A 544 2.12 -4.74 -27.34
C GLN A 544 2.62 -4.08 -26.04
N GLY A 545 3.33 -2.95 -26.19
CA GLY A 545 3.85 -2.17 -25.05
C GLY A 545 2.83 -1.14 -24.57
N SER A 546 2.70 -1.00 -23.26
CA SER A 546 1.76 -0.08 -22.60
C SER A 546 1.93 1.38 -23.02
N GLU A 547 3.17 1.89 -23.15
CA GLU A 547 3.42 3.28 -23.60
C GLU A 547 2.90 3.52 -25.03
N ALA A 548 3.05 2.55 -25.93
CA ALA A 548 2.57 2.66 -27.30
C ALA A 548 1.03 2.72 -27.34
N LEU A 549 0.37 1.90 -26.51
CA LEU A 549 -1.10 1.92 -26.36
C LEU A 549 -1.59 3.24 -25.76
N ALA A 550 -0.90 3.79 -24.76
CA ALA A 550 -1.20 5.09 -24.19
C ALA A 550 -1.09 6.22 -25.24
N ARG A 551 -0.03 6.20 -26.06
CA ARG A 551 0.15 7.16 -27.16
C ARG A 551 -0.93 7.05 -28.22
N GLU A 552 -1.29 5.83 -28.61
CA GLU A 552 -2.36 5.55 -29.59
C GLU A 552 -3.70 6.10 -29.09
N TRP A 553 -4.11 5.73 -27.86
CA TRP A 553 -5.35 6.19 -27.24
C TRP A 553 -5.38 7.70 -27.02
N THR A 554 -4.27 8.29 -26.58
CA THR A 554 -4.17 9.74 -26.31
C THR A 554 -4.40 10.57 -27.55
N LYS A 555 -3.81 10.15 -28.69
CA LYS A 555 -4.03 10.80 -30.00
C LYS A 555 -5.49 10.76 -30.43
N MET A 556 -6.15 9.63 -30.21
CA MET A 556 -7.56 9.43 -30.57
C MET A 556 -8.53 10.17 -29.63
N THR A 557 -8.14 10.41 -28.38
CA THR A 557 -9.05 10.93 -27.34
C THR A 557 -8.86 12.42 -27.07
N TRP A 558 -7.61 12.86 -26.92
CA TRP A 558 -7.27 14.21 -26.48
C TRP A 558 -6.85 15.10 -27.64
N GLY A 559 -5.98 14.58 -28.52
CA GLY A 559 -5.48 15.30 -29.69
C GLY A 559 -4.08 14.84 -30.07
N THR A 560 -3.58 15.33 -31.22
CA THR A 560 -2.38 14.79 -31.87
C THR A 560 -1.13 15.64 -31.68
N SER A 561 -1.22 16.78 -31.01
CA SER A 561 -0.07 17.64 -30.71
C SER A 561 0.98 16.87 -29.89
N PRO A 562 2.26 16.83 -30.30
CA PRO A 562 3.30 16.10 -29.58
C PRO A 562 3.40 16.48 -28.11
N ALA A 563 3.32 17.77 -27.77
CA ALA A 563 3.40 18.25 -26.38
C ALA A 563 2.24 17.75 -25.51
N LEU A 564 1.01 17.77 -26.04
CA LEU A 564 -0.16 17.21 -25.36
C LEU A 564 -0.01 15.70 -25.15
N VAL A 565 0.39 14.99 -26.22
CA VAL A 565 0.54 13.52 -26.18
C VAL A 565 1.61 13.12 -25.17
N ASP A 566 2.79 13.73 -25.22
CA ASP A 566 3.89 13.42 -24.30
C ASP A 566 3.52 13.71 -22.84
N THR A 567 2.81 14.81 -22.59
CA THR A 567 2.37 15.18 -21.24
C THR A 567 1.36 14.18 -20.68
N VAL A 568 0.29 13.88 -21.44
CA VAL A 568 -0.76 12.94 -21.00
C VAL A 568 -0.20 11.51 -20.87
N VAL A 569 0.68 11.08 -21.77
CA VAL A 569 1.31 9.75 -21.69
C VAL A 569 2.22 9.67 -20.47
N ALA A 570 3.01 10.70 -20.17
CA ALA A 570 3.81 10.73 -18.95
C ALA A 570 2.94 10.61 -17.70
N MET A 571 1.80 11.32 -17.64
CA MET A 571 0.82 11.18 -16.56
C MET A 571 0.31 9.74 -16.40
N MET A 572 -0.06 9.09 -17.51
CA MET A 572 -0.56 7.72 -17.50
C MET A 572 0.50 6.72 -17.05
N MET A 573 1.72 6.79 -17.57
CA MET A 573 2.73 5.74 -17.38
C MET A 573 3.20 5.58 -15.92
N GLY A 574 3.29 6.65 -15.14
CA GLY A 574 3.66 6.55 -13.73
C GLY A 574 2.47 6.36 -12.77
N SER A 575 1.23 6.43 -13.27
CA SER A 575 0.04 6.47 -12.41
C SER A 575 -0.24 5.18 -11.65
N TRP A 576 0.01 4.02 -12.26
CA TRP A 576 -0.12 2.72 -11.60
C TRP A 576 0.93 2.55 -10.49
N GLU A 577 2.20 2.87 -10.75
CA GLU A 577 3.22 2.75 -9.72
C GLU A 577 3.01 3.76 -8.59
N ALA A 578 2.46 4.94 -8.87
CA ALA A 578 2.02 5.87 -7.84
C ALA A 578 0.95 5.25 -6.95
N ASN A 579 -0.08 4.63 -7.54
CA ASN A 579 -1.14 3.90 -6.84
C ASN A 579 -0.61 2.78 -5.93
N VAL A 580 0.26 1.92 -6.47
CA VAL A 580 0.98 0.93 -5.66
C VAL A 580 1.76 1.59 -4.53
N SER A 581 2.43 2.71 -4.81
CA SER A 581 3.32 3.37 -3.84
C SER A 581 2.58 3.97 -2.64
N TYR A 582 1.40 4.58 -2.83
CA TYR A 582 0.63 5.14 -1.72
C TYR A 582 -0.39 4.17 -1.11
N GLU A 583 -0.77 3.05 -1.75
CA GLU A 583 -1.65 2.05 -1.14
C GLU A 583 -0.86 0.91 -0.48
N THR A 584 -0.19 0.10 -1.30
CA THR A 584 0.37 -1.21 -0.94
C THR A 584 1.84 -1.40 -1.41
N PRO A 585 2.76 -0.47 -1.08
CA PRO A 585 4.14 -0.51 -1.56
C PRO A 585 4.89 -1.74 -1.06
N LEU A 586 5.90 -2.18 -1.83
CA LEU A 586 6.82 -3.29 -1.47
C LEU A 586 6.11 -4.65 -1.21
N GLY A 587 4.84 -4.78 -1.63
CA GLY A 587 4.08 -6.02 -1.59
C GLY A 587 3.21 -6.24 -0.35
N VAL A 588 2.87 -5.19 0.43
CA VAL A 588 1.92 -5.35 1.56
C VAL A 588 0.51 -5.58 1.01
N ALA A 589 0.01 -6.81 1.07
CA ALA A 589 -1.28 -7.14 0.46
C ALA A 589 -2.49 -6.60 1.25
N HIS A 590 -3.56 -6.17 0.59
CA HIS A 590 -4.91 -6.00 1.15
C HIS A 590 -5.03 -5.07 2.37
N GLN A 591 -4.89 -3.77 2.17
CA GLN A 591 -4.98 -2.75 3.24
C GLN A 591 -6.22 -1.85 3.14
N PHE A 592 -7.29 -2.37 2.52
CA PHE A 592 -8.51 -1.65 2.20
C PHE A 592 -9.57 -1.77 3.30
N ARG A 593 -10.40 -0.73 3.42
CA ARG A 593 -11.63 -0.72 4.23
C ARG A 593 -12.67 -1.67 3.63
N SER A 594 -13.26 -2.54 4.44
CA SER A 594 -14.26 -3.54 3.98
C SER A 594 -15.51 -2.95 3.33
N SER A 595 -15.97 -1.79 3.80
CA SER A 595 -17.28 -1.28 3.40
C SER A 595 -17.36 -0.89 1.93
N ASP A 596 -16.23 -0.59 1.30
CA ASP A 596 -16.18 -0.04 -0.05
C ASP A 596 -14.90 -0.29 -0.86
N HIS A 597 -13.86 -0.90 -0.27
CA HIS A 597 -12.57 -1.14 -0.90
C HIS A 597 -11.88 0.15 -1.43
N TYR A 598 -12.23 1.33 -0.92
CA TYR A 598 -11.70 2.60 -1.42
C TYR A 598 -10.55 3.17 -0.59
N GLY A 599 -10.75 3.23 0.73
CA GLY A 599 -9.84 3.90 1.66
C GLY A 599 -8.97 2.91 2.45
N PRO A 600 -7.91 3.41 3.10
CA PRO A 600 -7.05 2.60 3.97
C PRO A 600 -7.80 2.14 5.22
N MET A 601 -7.67 0.87 5.60
CA MET A 601 -8.04 0.37 6.94
C MET A 601 -7.13 -0.78 7.40
N PRO A 602 -5.83 -0.54 7.61
CA PRO A 602 -4.86 -1.62 7.85
C PRO A 602 -5.04 -2.37 9.18
N ASN A 603 -5.87 -1.87 10.10
CA ASN A 603 -6.13 -2.43 11.43
C ASN A 603 -7.45 -3.24 11.52
N GLU A 604 -8.15 -3.46 10.41
CA GLU A 604 -9.47 -4.11 10.44
C GLU A 604 -9.39 -5.64 10.64
N TRP A 605 -10.32 -6.18 11.45
CA TRP A 605 -10.51 -7.62 11.70
C TRP A 605 -11.95 -8.03 11.34
N PHE A 606 -12.09 -9.14 10.61
CA PHE A 606 -13.38 -9.70 10.23
C PHE A 606 -13.64 -11.06 10.91
N GLN A 607 -14.85 -11.58 10.68
CA GLN A 607 -15.23 -12.93 11.12
C GLN A 607 -14.37 -14.01 10.45
N ARG A 608 -13.93 -13.76 9.21
CA ARG A 608 -12.98 -14.60 8.48
C ARG A 608 -11.61 -13.91 8.45
N ASP A 609 -10.62 -14.55 9.05
CA ASP A 609 -9.26 -14.00 9.16
C ASP A 609 -8.70 -13.65 7.77
N ASP A 610 -8.92 -14.50 6.77
CA ASP A 610 -8.43 -14.34 5.39
C ASP A 610 -9.09 -13.21 4.57
N TRP A 611 -10.04 -12.49 5.15
CA TRP A 611 -10.56 -11.23 4.61
C TRP A 611 -9.87 -10.01 5.26
N SER A 612 -9.22 -10.18 6.40
CA SER A 612 -8.78 -9.08 7.25
C SER A 612 -7.45 -8.50 6.79
N PRO A 613 -7.27 -7.17 6.67
CA PRO A 613 -5.97 -6.56 6.40
C PRO A 613 -4.83 -7.02 7.31
N VAL A 614 -5.14 -7.23 8.59
CA VAL A 614 -4.20 -7.72 9.62
C VAL A 614 -3.70 -9.15 9.37
N TYR A 615 -4.47 -9.97 8.65
CA TYR A 615 -4.03 -11.30 8.24
C TYR A 615 -2.89 -11.23 7.22
N TYR A 616 -2.90 -10.21 6.37
CA TYR A 616 -1.89 -10.03 5.32
C TYR A 616 -0.68 -9.24 5.79
N ASN A 617 -0.89 -8.15 6.53
CA ASN A 617 0.23 -7.31 6.96
C ASN A 617 1.06 -7.97 8.07
N LYS A 618 0.45 -8.78 8.95
CA LYS A 618 1.11 -9.44 10.10
C LYS A 618 2.04 -8.48 10.87
N ALA A 619 1.67 -7.20 10.98
CA ALA A 619 2.50 -6.17 11.59
C ALA A 619 2.75 -6.46 13.07
N ASP A 620 4.01 -6.39 13.49
CA ASP A 620 4.42 -6.51 14.89
C ASP A 620 5.76 -5.79 15.14
N SER A 621 6.28 -5.84 16.37
CA SER A 621 7.53 -5.18 16.72
C SER A 621 8.77 -5.69 15.97
N ALA A 622 8.70 -6.87 15.32
CA ALA A 622 9.80 -7.41 14.54
C ALA A 622 9.76 -6.95 13.08
N GLY A 623 8.57 -6.82 12.47
CA GLY A 623 8.47 -6.51 11.05
C GLY A 623 7.06 -6.38 10.48
N LEU A 624 6.99 -6.45 9.15
CA LEU A 624 5.77 -6.34 8.34
C LEU A 624 5.83 -7.30 7.14
N GLY A 625 4.71 -7.91 6.77
CA GLY A 625 4.58 -8.82 5.63
C GLY A 625 4.29 -10.26 6.04
N PHE A 626 3.97 -11.13 5.09
CA PHE A 626 3.57 -12.50 5.39
C PHE A 626 4.69 -13.48 4.99
N ASP A 627 5.19 -14.28 5.94
CA ASP A 627 6.16 -15.34 5.62
C ASP A 627 5.49 -16.50 4.87
N ARG A 628 5.75 -16.55 3.56
CA ARG A 628 5.33 -17.62 2.65
C ARG A 628 6.51 -18.36 2.03
N SER A 629 7.72 -18.13 2.56
CA SER A 629 8.93 -18.88 2.25
C SER A 629 8.81 -20.35 2.72
N PRO A 630 9.81 -21.22 2.48
CA PRO A 630 9.78 -22.60 2.95
C PRO A 630 9.63 -22.77 4.46
N THR A 631 9.95 -21.74 5.26
CA THR A 631 9.80 -21.76 6.73
C THR A 631 8.45 -21.21 7.20
N GLY A 632 7.70 -20.54 6.32
CA GLY A 632 6.38 -19.98 6.58
C GLY A 632 5.24 -20.86 6.05
N SER A 633 4.27 -20.27 5.34
CA SER A 633 3.17 -21.04 4.71
C SER A 633 3.60 -21.92 3.53
N ASN A 634 4.83 -21.70 3.03
CA ASN A 634 5.43 -22.39 1.88
C ASN A 634 4.59 -22.26 0.59
N LEU A 635 3.96 -21.11 0.34
CA LEU A 635 3.33 -20.81 -0.96
C LEU A 635 4.32 -20.94 -2.11
N VAL A 636 5.60 -20.60 -1.89
CA VAL A 636 6.65 -20.67 -2.91
C VAL A 636 6.77 -22.04 -3.57
N ALA A 637 6.39 -23.13 -2.88
CA ALA A 637 6.40 -24.48 -3.45
C ALA A 637 5.40 -24.69 -4.60
N GLN A 638 4.41 -23.81 -4.75
CA GLN A 638 3.43 -23.86 -5.85
C GLN A 638 4.00 -23.34 -7.17
N TYR A 639 5.03 -22.50 -7.13
CA TYR A 639 5.69 -21.99 -8.34
C TYR A 639 6.70 -23.01 -8.91
N PHE A 640 6.97 -22.90 -10.21
CA PHE A 640 8.11 -23.59 -10.84
C PHE A 640 9.41 -22.81 -10.64
N SER A 641 10.55 -23.49 -10.78
CA SER A 641 11.86 -22.83 -10.88
C SER A 641 11.93 -22.01 -12.17
N PRO A 642 12.53 -20.81 -12.18
CA PRO A 642 13.30 -20.20 -11.10
C PRO A 642 12.47 -19.35 -10.12
N LEU A 643 11.16 -19.17 -10.34
CA LEU A 643 10.32 -18.34 -9.46
C LEU A 643 10.26 -18.91 -8.03
N LYS A 644 10.17 -20.23 -7.89
CA LYS A 644 10.23 -20.92 -6.61
C LYS A 644 11.46 -20.51 -5.82
N GLU A 645 12.67 -20.65 -6.37
CA GLU A 645 13.92 -20.32 -5.69
C GLU A 645 14.02 -18.81 -5.44
N ARG A 646 13.64 -18.01 -6.43
CA ARG A 646 13.68 -16.55 -6.34
C ARG A 646 12.82 -16.02 -5.20
N TYR A 647 11.61 -16.54 -5.02
CA TYR A 647 10.69 -16.10 -3.96
C TYR A 647 10.97 -16.76 -2.60
N SER A 648 11.67 -17.89 -2.57
CA SER A 648 12.00 -18.62 -1.33
C SER A 648 12.96 -17.88 -0.41
N SER A 649 13.77 -16.95 -0.93
CA SER A 649 14.75 -16.19 -0.15
C SER A 649 14.45 -14.69 -0.17
N ILE A 650 14.46 -14.08 1.01
CA ILE A 650 14.30 -12.63 1.18
C ILE A 650 15.39 -11.83 0.45
N GLU A 651 16.54 -12.45 0.15
CA GLU A 651 17.66 -11.84 -0.58
C GLU A 651 17.44 -11.79 -2.09
N THR A 652 16.59 -12.66 -2.64
CA THR A 652 16.36 -12.78 -4.08
C THR A 652 14.97 -12.35 -4.51
N THR A 653 14.01 -12.28 -3.58
CA THR A 653 12.66 -11.78 -3.86
C THR A 653 12.74 -10.32 -4.29
N PRO A 654 12.14 -9.95 -5.43
CA PRO A 654 12.03 -8.54 -5.86
C PRO A 654 11.37 -7.67 -4.78
N GLU A 655 11.89 -6.47 -4.53
CA GLU A 655 11.38 -5.61 -3.46
C GLU A 655 9.91 -5.22 -3.65
N ASN A 656 9.44 -5.12 -4.88
CA ASN A 656 8.02 -4.86 -5.19
C ASN A 656 7.09 -6.03 -4.83
N LEU A 657 7.63 -7.21 -4.47
CA LEU A 657 6.89 -8.39 -4.03
C LEU A 657 7.36 -8.91 -2.66
N LEU A 658 8.19 -8.15 -1.92
CA LEU A 658 8.89 -8.67 -0.75
C LEU A 658 7.94 -9.15 0.35
N MET A 659 6.97 -8.32 0.72
CA MET A 659 5.99 -8.62 1.77
C MET A 659 4.91 -9.63 1.37
N TRP A 660 4.82 -9.99 0.09
CA TRP A 660 3.99 -11.12 -0.34
C TRP A 660 4.59 -12.47 0.10
N PHE A 661 5.91 -12.55 0.27
CA PHE A 661 6.60 -13.82 0.56
C PHE A 661 7.36 -13.84 1.89
N HIS A 662 7.63 -12.68 2.48
CA HIS A 662 8.46 -12.57 3.68
C HIS A 662 7.83 -11.63 4.71
N HIS A 663 7.97 -11.97 5.99
CA HIS A 663 7.83 -11.02 7.10
C HIS A 663 9.16 -10.27 7.23
N VAL A 664 9.15 -8.99 6.88
CA VAL A 664 10.37 -8.19 6.64
C VAL A 664 10.78 -7.45 7.91
N PRO A 665 12.00 -7.66 8.44
CA PRO A 665 12.48 -6.94 9.61
C PRO A 665 12.59 -5.44 9.39
N TRP A 666 12.18 -4.63 10.38
CA TRP A 666 12.16 -3.16 10.28
C TRP A 666 13.52 -2.51 9.95
N ASP A 667 14.62 -3.15 10.32
CA ASP A 667 15.99 -2.69 10.12
C ASP A 667 16.70 -3.31 8.90
N ARG A 668 16.03 -4.20 8.16
CA ARG A 668 16.58 -4.80 6.93
C ARG A 668 17.03 -3.69 5.99
N ARG A 669 18.23 -3.83 5.43
CA ARG A 669 18.74 -2.90 4.42
C ARG A 669 18.16 -3.26 3.05
N MET A 670 17.47 -2.30 2.46
CA MET A 670 16.90 -2.39 1.11
C MET A 670 17.98 -2.10 0.07
N SER A 671 17.66 -2.32 -1.21
CA SER A 671 18.53 -2.07 -2.36
C SER A 671 18.99 -0.61 -2.46
N SER A 672 18.18 0.32 -1.92
CA SER A 672 18.50 1.74 -1.78
C SER A 672 19.53 2.03 -0.68
N GLY A 673 19.85 1.06 0.18
CA GLY A 673 20.65 1.21 1.40
C GLY A 673 19.86 1.71 2.62
N ARG A 674 18.60 2.13 2.43
CA ARG A 674 17.71 2.54 3.53
C ARG A 674 17.31 1.33 4.38
N PRO A 675 17.10 1.50 5.70
CA PRO A 675 16.32 0.52 6.47
C PRO A 675 14.93 0.35 5.87
N PHE A 676 14.33 -0.83 6.00
CA PHE A 676 13.01 -1.14 5.47
C PHE A 676 11.94 -0.14 5.91
N TRP A 677 11.94 0.27 7.19
CA TRP A 677 11.06 1.35 7.67
C TRP A 677 11.16 2.64 6.84
N ASP A 678 12.38 3.10 6.60
CA ASP A 678 12.62 4.35 5.87
C ASP A 678 12.24 4.23 4.39
N GLU A 679 12.52 3.07 3.78
CA GLU A 679 12.12 2.78 2.40
C GLU A 679 10.59 2.74 2.27
N LEU A 680 9.89 2.10 3.21
CA LEU A 680 8.43 2.04 3.23
C LEU A 680 7.81 3.44 3.26
N VAL A 681 8.26 4.30 4.19
CA VAL A 681 7.78 5.69 4.27
C VAL A 681 8.16 6.48 3.01
N TYR A 682 9.36 6.26 2.47
CA TYR A 682 9.81 6.88 1.22
C TYR A 682 8.87 6.55 0.06
N ARG A 683 8.42 5.28 -0.09
CA ARG A 683 7.47 4.86 -1.13
C ARG A 683 6.13 5.56 -1.00
N TYR A 684 5.53 5.57 0.20
CA TYR A 684 4.27 6.29 0.41
C TYR A 684 4.38 7.78 0.06
N GLN A 685 5.51 8.44 0.38
CA GLN A 685 5.71 9.84 0.03
C GLN A 685 5.84 10.07 -1.48
N MET A 686 6.55 9.20 -2.21
CA MET A 686 6.65 9.31 -3.65
C MET A 686 5.29 9.20 -4.34
N GLY A 687 4.45 8.27 -3.89
CA GLY A 687 3.11 8.09 -4.45
C GLY A 687 2.30 9.39 -4.40
N VAL A 688 2.25 10.04 -3.23
CA VAL A 688 1.54 11.32 -3.05
C VAL A 688 2.13 12.43 -3.93
N GLN A 689 3.46 12.54 -3.97
CA GLN A 689 4.15 13.59 -4.73
C GLN A 689 4.02 13.45 -6.25
N TYR A 690 3.85 12.22 -6.74
CA TYR A 690 3.48 11.99 -8.14
C TYR A 690 2.05 12.46 -8.41
N VAL A 691 1.10 12.23 -7.50
CA VAL A 691 -0.28 12.70 -7.66
C VAL A 691 -0.37 14.23 -7.59
N THR A 692 0.42 14.89 -6.72
CA THR A 692 0.59 16.35 -6.78
C THR A 692 1.10 16.79 -8.15
N TRP A 693 2.06 16.07 -8.73
CA TRP A 693 2.57 16.35 -10.07
C TRP A 693 1.51 16.13 -11.15
N LEU A 694 0.66 15.10 -11.06
CA LEU A 694 -0.47 14.89 -11.97
C LEU A 694 -1.40 16.10 -11.98
N ARG A 695 -1.78 16.61 -10.81
CA ARG A 695 -2.67 17.77 -10.68
C ARG A 695 -2.06 19.02 -11.31
N GLU A 696 -0.82 19.35 -10.96
CA GLU A 696 -0.13 20.52 -11.51
C GLU A 696 0.10 20.41 -13.01
N THR A 697 0.44 19.21 -13.48
CA THR A 697 0.69 18.95 -14.90
C THR A 697 -0.60 19.06 -15.69
N TRP A 698 -1.71 18.52 -15.17
CA TRP A 698 -3.02 18.68 -15.79
C TRP A 698 -3.40 20.15 -15.93
N ASP A 699 -3.16 20.97 -14.89
CA ASP A 699 -3.45 22.42 -14.94
C ASP A 699 -2.77 23.12 -16.13
N THR A 700 -1.59 22.67 -16.56
CA THR A 700 -0.89 23.22 -17.75
C THR A 700 -1.60 22.94 -19.07
N LEU A 701 -2.47 21.93 -19.11
CA LEU A 701 -3.22 21.52 -20.31
C LEU A 701 -4.53 22.28 -20.51
N GLN A 702 -4.91 23.17 -19.58
CA GLN A 702 -6.14 23.98 -19.70
C GLN A 702 -6.30 24.71 -21.05
N PRO A 703 -5.24 25.28 -21.66
CA PRO A 703 -5.39 25.98 -22.93
C PRO A 703 -5.64 25.08 -24.15
N VAL A 704 -5.38 23.76 -24.03
CA VAL A 704 -5.36 22.83 -25.17
C VAL A 704 -6.32 21.64 -25.03
N VAL A 705 -6.97 21.49 -23.88
CA VAL A 705 -8.04 20.51 -23.63
C VAL A 705 -9.38 21.24 -23.53
N ASP A 706 -10.46 20.61 -24.00
CA ASP A 706 -11.81 21.16 -23.89
C ASP A 706 -12.22 21.40 -22.44
N ALA A 707 -12.96 22.49 -22.22
CA ALA A 707 -13.24 23.01 -20.88
C ALA A 707 -13.98 22.00 -19.99
N ARG A 708 -14.89 21.20 -20.56
CA ARG A 708 -15.69 20.23 -19.81
C ARG A 708 -14.82 19.10 -19.28
N ARG A 709 -14.12 18.36 -20.15
CA ARG A 709 -13.28 17.24 -19.70
C ARG A 709 -12.10 17.72 -18.85
N PHE A 710 -11.55 18.89 -19.15
CA PHE A 710 -10.53 19.52 -18.30
C PHE A 710 -11.01 19.69 -16.85
N ALA A 711 -12.19 20.29 -16.66
CA ALA A 711 -12.75 20.54 -15.33
C ALA A 711 -13.08 19.24 -14.58
N GLU A 712 -13.67 18.25 -15.28
CA GLU A 712 -14.01 16.94 -14.70
C GLU A 712 -12.76 16.17 -14.23
N VAL A 713 -11.70 16.12 -15.04
CA VAL A 713 -10.43 15.47 -14.64
C VAL A 713 -9.74 16.26 -13.53
N LYS A 714 -9.72 17.59 -13.60
CA LYS A 714 -9.12 18.44 -12.56
C LYS A 714 -9.76 18.20 -11.19
N ALA A 715 -11.09 18.14 -11.13
CA ALA A 715 -11.81 17.87 -9.89
C ALA A 715 -11.44 16.51 -9.30
N LYS A 716 -11.29 15.48 -10.15
CA LYS A 716 -10.89 14.13 -9.72
C LYS A 716 -9.44 14.07 -9.25
N LEU A 717 -8.50 14.75 -9.91
CA LEU A 717 -7.10 14.81 -9.47
C LEU A 717 -6.91 15.52 -8.13
N VAL A 718 -7.72 16.54 -7.82
CA VAL A 718 -7.73 17.18 -6.48
C VAL A 718 -8.18 16.19 -5.41
N GLN A 719 -9.26 15.43 -5.67
CA GLN A 719 -9.73 14.40 -4.76
C GLN A 719 -8.71 13.26 -4.63
N HIS A 720 -8.08 12.86 -5.74
CA HIS A 720 -7.03 11.85 -5.77
C HIS A 720 -5.84 12.21 -4.88
N GLU A 721 -5.36 13.46 -4.91
CA GLU A 721 -4.26 13.91 -4.03
C GLU A 721 -4.65 13.83 -2.55
N THR A 722 -5.90 14.17 -2.22
CA THR A 722 -6.45 14.07 -0.86
C THR A 722 -6.50 12.62 -0.39
N ASP A 723 -7.01 11.72 -1.23
CA ASP A 723 -7.16 10.31 -0.89
C ASP A 723 -5.80 9.59 -0.82
N ALA A 724 -4.86 9.88 -1.73
CA ALA A 724 -3.49 9.37 -1.67
C ALA A 724 -2.78 9.80 -0.38
N SER A 725 -2.99 11.06 0.04
CA SER A 725 -2.48 11.56 1.32
C SER A 725 -3.09 10.81 2.51
N SER A 726 -4.41 10.58 2.50
CA SER A 726 -5.08 9.77 3.52
C SER A 726 -4.54 8.34 3.58
N TRP A 727 -4.30 7.71 2.44
CA TRP A 727 -3.70 6.38 2.34
C TRP A 727 -2.32 6.32 2.99
N ARG A 728 -1.43 7.27 2.65
CA ARG A 728 -0.12 7.41 3.31
C ARG A 728 -0.29 7.60 4.81
N ASP A 729 -1.06 8.60 5.23
CA ASP A 729 -1.08 9.03 6.63
C ASP A 729 -1.68 7.94 7.53
N THR A 730 -2.78 7.31 7.12
CA THR A 730 -3.37 6.19 7.87
C THR A 730 -2.42 5.01 7.95
N SER A 731 -1.82 4.61 6.84
CA SER A 731 -0.95 3.42 6.78
C SER A 731 0.34 3.63 7.56
N VAL A 732 1.07 4.72 7.27
CA VAL A 732 2.35 5.04 7.94
C VAL A 732 2.15 5.22 9.43
N ASN A 733 1.09 5.90 9.88
CA ASN A 733 0.83 6.05 11.30
C ASN A 733 0.53 4.71 11.97
N TYR A 734 -0.19 3.80 11.31
CA TYR A 734 -0.42 2.46 11.84
C TYR A 734 0.88 1.65 11.92
N TRP A 735 1.68 1.60 10.85
CA TRP A 735 2.98 0.92 10.85
C TRP A 735 3.94 1.45 11.90
N ARG A 736 3.92 2.77 12.14
CA ARG A 736 4.75 3.45 13.14
C ARG A 736 4.53 2.90 14.56
N GLU A 737 3.31 2.48 14.88
CA GLU A 737 2.98 1.91 16.19
C GLU A 737 3.71 0.59 16.46
N PHE A 738 4.06 -0.14 15.41
CA PHE A 738 4.78 -1.41 15.48
C PHE A 738 6.29 -1.22 15.32
N SER A 739 6.72 -0.36 14.38
CA SER A 739 8.14 -0.13 14.13
C SER A 739 8.83 0.57 15.31
N GLY A 740 8.09 1.37 16.08
CA GLY A 740 8.63 2.19 17.18
C GLY A 740 9.57 3.31 16.71
N ARG A 741 9.65 3.56 15.40
CA ARG A 741 10.60 4.48 14.77
C ARG A 741 9.92 5.81 14.40
N PRO A 742 10.62 6.95 14.46
CA PRO A 742 10.09 8.20 13.93
C PRO A 742 10.02 8.16 12.39
N ASN A 743 9.12 8.95 11.80
CA ASN A 743 9.10 9.13 10.35
C ASN A 743 10.39 9.83 9.89
N PRO A 744 11.05 9.36 8.81
CA PRO A 744 12.21 10.04 8.26
C PRO A 744 11.81 11.36 7.60
N VAL A 745 12.20 12.49 8.20
CA VAL A 745 11.90 13.84 7.68
C VAL A 745 12.97 14.37 6.72
N ASP A 746 14.24 14.08 6.96
CA ASP A 746 15.36 14.46 6.08
C ASP A 746 15.71 13.35 5.07
N GLY A 747 15.09 12.17 5.20
CA GLY A 747 15.35 11.01 4.36
C GLY A 747 14.39 10.84 3.18
N GLY A 748 13.39 11.70 3.02
CA GLY A 748 12.35 11.54 1.99
C GLY A 748 12.79 11.95 0.57
N PRO A 749 11.98 11.62 -0.45
CA PRO A 749 12.29 11.83 -1.88
C PRO A 749 12.56 13.27 -2.28
N LEU A 750 11.86 14.22 -1.65
CA LEU A 750 11.95 15.66 -1.95
C LEU A 750 12.33 16.49 -0.72
N SER A 751 12.92 15.87 0.31
CA SER A 751 13.32 16.57 1.52
C SER A 751 14.36 17.65 1.25
N ILE A 752 14.24 18.79 1.94
CA ILE A 752 15.14 19.94 1.82
C ILE A 752 15.57 20.48 3.18
N ALA A 753 16.66 21.25 3.17
CA ALA A 753 16.99 22.21 4.19
C ALA A 753 16.95 23.63 3.58
N VAL A 754 16.54 24.62 4.37
CA VAL A 754 16.48 26.04 3.96
C VAL A 754 17.24 26.90 4.95
N THR A 755 17.97 27.91 4.48
CA THR A 755 18.66 28.87 5.34
C THR A 755 17.85 30.15 5.43
N VAL A 756 17.44 30.53 6.64
CA VAL A 756 16.67 31.75 6.92
C VAL A 756 17.36 32.50 8.05
N GLY A 757 17.59 33.82 7.88
CA GLY A 757 18.29 34.62 8.88
C GLY A 757 19.72 34.13 9.20
N GLY A 758 20.38 33.45 8.25
CA GLY A 758 21.71 32.85 8.43
C GLY A 758 21.73 31.50 9.15
N VAL A 759 20.56 30.91 9.46
CA VAL A 759 20.44 29.61 10.15
C VAL A 759 19.84 28.57 9.22
N GLU A 760 20.52 27.44 9.02
CA GLU A 760 19.97 26.29 8.28
C GLU A 760 18.88 25.59 9.11
N ARG A 761 17.72 25.37 8.50
CA ARG A 761 16.56 24.68 9.05
C ARG A 761 16.31 23.41 8.24
N ARG A 762 16.02 22.30 8.93
CA ARG A 762 15.82 20.96 8.38
C ARG A 762 14.69 20.25 9.14
N GLY A 763 14.36 19.02 8.78
CA GLY A 763 13.39 18.20 9.49
C GLY A 763 11.94 18.50 9.11
N PHE A 764 11.70 19.02 7.91
CA PHE A 764 10.36 19.34 7.43
C PHE A 764 9.58 18.07 7.09
N ASP A 765 8.47 17.83 7.79
CA ASP A 765 7.56 16.74 7.47
C ASP A 765 6.95 16.91 6.08
N LEU A 766 7.21 15.98 5.17
CA LEU A 766 6.69 15.97 3.81
C LEU A 766 5.16 15.88 3.72
N SER A 767 4.50 15.42 4.79
CA SER A 767 3.04 15.38 4.89
C SER A 767 2.42 16.77 5.06
N ALA A 768 3.16 17.72 5.67
CA ALA A 768 2.63 19.04 6.01
C ALA A 768 2.42 19.93 4.77
N ALA A 769 1.35 20.72 4.78
CA ALA A 769 1.04 21.66 3.70
C ALA A 769 1.83 22.98 3.80
N ALA A 770 2.21 23.39 5.02
CA ALA A 770 2.94 24.62 5.28
C ALA A 770 3.79 24.48 6.55
N TYR A 771 4.79 25.35 6.68
CA TYR A 771 5.78 25.33 7.76
C TYR A 771 5.95 26.72 8.33
N THR A 772 6.05 26.81 9.64
CA THR A 772 6.30 28.08 10.33
C THR A 772 7.77 28.14 10.73
N VAL A 773 8.47 29.20 10.33
CA VAL A 773 9.90 29.37 10.59
C VAL A 773 10.11 30.55 11.53
N PRO A 774 10.55 30.31 12.78
CA PRO A 774 10.91 31.39 13.69
C PRO A 774 12.21 32.07 13.26
N VAL A 775 12.16 33.41 13.22
CA VAL A 775 13.25 34.29 12.81
C VAL A 775 13.50 35.33 13.91
N LYS A 776 14.75 35.41 14.38
CA LYS A 776 15.18 36.36 15.42
C LYS A 776 14.96 37.81 14.99
N ALA A 777 14.74 38.69 15.96
CA ALA A 777 14.66 40.12 15.74
C ALA A 777 15.92 40.63 15.01
N GLY A 778 15.73 41.46 13.98
CA GLY A 778 16.82 42.01 13.16
C GLY A 778 17.42 41.07 12.11
N ALA A 779 17.07 39.77 12.10
CA ALA A 779 17.51 38.85 11.05
C ALA A 779 16.63 38.94 9.79
N ALA A 780 17.23 38.65 8.63
CA ALA A 780 16.52 38.68 7.34
C ALA A 780 15.45 37.58 7.28
N ARG A 781 14.19 37.99 7.04
CA ARG A 781 13.04 37.09 6.84
C ARG A 781 12.93 36.67 5.38
N SER A 782 13.97 35.98 4.93
CA SER A 782 14.07 35.47 3.56
C SER A 782 14.95 34.23 3.55
N ILE A 783 14.56 33.23 2.75
CA ILE A 783 15.37 32.08 2.38
C ILE A 783 16.53 32.57 1.51
N THR A 784 17.75 32.34 1.98
CA THR A 784 18.99 32.71 1.28
C THR A 784 19.63 31.52 0.55
N SER A 785 19.30 30.30 0.94
CA SER A 785 19.74 29.08 0.25
C SER A 785 18.79 27.93 0.50
N VAL A 786 18.69 27.02 -0.48
CA VAL A 786 17.97 25.74 -0.37
C VAL A 786 18.93 24.62 -0.72
N ARG A 787 18.98 23.58 0.12
CA ARG A 787 19.77 22.37 -0.10
C ARG A 787 18.82 21.17 -0.15
N THR A 788 18.88 20.38 -1.22
CA THR A 788 18.15 19.11 -1.30
C THR A 788 18.97 18.01 -0.62
N PHE A 789 18.30 17.07 0.04
CA PHE A 789 18.98 15.89 0.60
C PHE A 789 19.26 14.83 -0.47
N ASP A 790 18.37 14.71 -1.46
CA ASP A 790 18.62 13.92 -2.65
C ASP A 790 19.35 14.77 -3.71
N PRO A 791 20.56 14.37 -4.16
CA PRO A 791 21.33 15.13 -5.16
C PRO A 791 20.69 15.15 -6.56
N SER A 792 19.76 14.25 -6.84
CA SER A 792 18.98 14.23 -8.09
C SER A 792 17.78 15.19 -8.06
N ALA A 793 17.35 15.63 -6.88
CA ALA A 793 16.30 16.63 -6.74
C ALA A 793 16.80 18.04 -7.08
N ARG A 794 15.88 18.93 -7.45
CA ARG A 794 16.12 20.36 -7.73
C ARG A 794 15.13 21.17 -6.95
N ALA A 795 15.56 22.32 -6.43
CA ALA A 795 14.72 23.25 -5.70
C ALA A 795 14.79 24.65 -6.31
N GLU A 796 13.65 25.32 -6.34
CA GLU A 796 13.48 26.68 -6.85
C GLU A 796 12.63 27.49 -5.87
N ILE A 797 13.06 28.71 -5.54
CA ILE A 797 12.24 29.67 -4.78
C ILE A 797 11.29 30.34 -5.78
N VAL A 798 10.03 29.91 -5.80
CA VAL A 798 9.01 30.36 -6.76
C VAL A 798 8.44 31.73 -6.38
N SER A 799 8.31 31.99 -5.07
CA SER A 799 7.90 33.30 -4.56
C SER A 799 8.46 33.54 -3.17
N GLN A 800 8.68 34.80 -2.81
CA GLN A 800 9.15 35.19 -1.48
C GLN A 800 8.78 36.63 -1.14
N SER A 801 8.30 36.83 0.08
CA SER A 801 8.07 38.11 0.78
C SER A 801 8.62 38.00 2.21
N PRO A 802 8.67 39.11 2.98
CA PRO A 802 9.08 39.07 4.39
C PRO A 802 8.18 38.21 5.30
N ASP A 803 6.97 37.85 4.85
CA ASP A 803 6.01 37.08 5.63
C ASP A 803 5.92 35.62 5.17
N GLN A 804 6.18 35.34 3.89
CA GLN A 804 6.01 34.01 3.31
C GLN A 804 6.98 33.73 2.15
N ALA A 805 7.39 32.48 1.98
CA ALA A 805 8.09 32.00 0.80
C ALA A 805 7.55 30.65 0.31
N VAL A 806 7.58 30.43 -1.00
CA VAL A 806 7.23 29.14 -1.63
C VAL A 806 8.45 28.57 -2.33
N VAL A 807 8.84 27.35 -1.95
CA VAL A 807 9.93 26.59 -2.59
C VAL A 807 9.34 25.38 -3.29
N LYS A 808 9.52 25.29 -4.61
CA LYS A 808 9.15 24.12 -5.39
C LYS A 808 10.33 23.17 -5.50
N VAL A 809 10.11 21.90 -5.19
CA VAL A 809 11.12 20.85 -5.27
C VAL A 809 10.64 19.77 -6.23
N THR A 810 11.50 19.39 -7.17
CA THR A 810 11.17 18.41 -8.22
C THR A 810 12.26 17.35 -8.36
N LYS A 811 11.87 16.14 -8.73
CA LYS A 811 12.76 15.03 -9.07
C LYS A 811 12.11 14.15 -10.14
N THR A 812 12.90 13.41 -10.92
CA THR A 812 12.40 12.25 -11.65
C THR A 812 12.92 10.98 -10.99
N ASP A 813 12.03 10.10 -10.58
CA ASP A 813 12.35 8.81 -9.98
C ASP A 813 12.02 7.66 -10.97
N PHE A 814 12.12 6.40 -10.54
CA PHE A 814 12.08 5.24 -11.44
C PHE A 814 10.77 5.09 -12.23
N PHE A 815 9.66 5.66 -11.74
CA PHE A 815 8.36 5.59 -12.40
C PHE A 815 7.84 6.94 -12.92
N GLY A 816 8.53 8.05 -12.64
CA GLY A 816 8.15 9.35 -13.19
C GLY A 816 8.50 10.57 -12.33
N PRO A 817 7.98 11.75 -12.70
CA PRO A 817 8.25 13.01 -12.01
C PRO A 817 7.53 13.11 -10.65
N LEU A 818 8.20 13.72 -9.68
CA LEU A 818 7.70 14.01 -8.35
C LEU A 818 7.77 15.52 -8.12
N VAL A 819 6.80 16.08 -7.39
CA VAL A 819 6.81 17.49 -6.98
C VAL A 819 6.34 17.67 -5.53
N LYS A 820 6.93 18.65 -4.85
CA LYS A 820 6.46 19.17 -3.57
C LYS A 820 6.63 20.69 -3.57
N ASN A 821 5.57 21.42 -3.21
CA ASN A 821 5.67 22.83 -2.87
C ASN A 821 5.73 22.97 -1.35
N TYR A 822 6.80 23.59 -0.87
CA TYR A 822 6.96 23.99 0.51
C TYR A 822 6.49 25.42 0.67
N VAL A 823 5.53 25.66 1.57
CA VAL A 823 5.07 26.99 1.92
C VAL A 823 5.62 27.33 3.31
N PHE A 824 6.52 28.31 3.39
CA PHE A 824 7.14 28.76 4.63
C PHE A 824 6.53 30.10 5.06
N THR A 825 6.06 30.19 6.29
CA THR A 825 5.62 31.45 6.92
C THR A 825 6.67 31.88 7.94
N PHE A 826 7.18 33.11 7.85
CA PHE A 826 8.20 33.62 8.77
C PHE A 826 7.53 34.34 9.95
N ILE A 827 7.87 33.94 11.17
CA ILE A 827 7.33 34.55 12.40
C ILE A 827 8.47 35.02 13.32
N PRO A 828 8.23 36.00 14.23
CA PRO A 828 9.17 36.29 15.30
C PRO A 828 9.49 35.05 16.14
N ASP A 829 10.76 34.87 16.52
CA ASP A 829 11.20 33.71 17.30
C ASP A 829 10.76 33.80 18.77
N THR A 830 9.81 32.95 19.15
CA THR A 830 9.28 32.80 20.50
C THR A 830 9.73 31.48 21.15
N THR A 831 10.76 30.83 20.61
CA THR A 831 11.19 29.51 21.09
C THR A 831 12.06 29.56 22.34
N LEU A 832 12.03 28.51 23.17
CA LEU A 832 12.87 28.38 24.36
C LEU A 832 14.29 27.89 24.03
N ALA A 833 15.30 28.52 24.63
CA ALA A 833 16.69 28.06 24.65
C ALA A 833 16.94 27.07 25.79
N SER A 834 16.25 27.24 26.93
CA SER A 834 16.29 26.30 28.04
C SER A 834 14.95 26.26 28.76
N LEU A 835 14.59 25.07 29.26
CA LEU A 835 13.52 24.87 30.21
C LEU A 835 14.06 23.97 31.33
N ARG A 836 13.91 24.38 32.57
CA ARG A 836 14.41 23.65 33.73
C ARG A 836 13.33 23.50 34.77
N VAL A 837 13.39 22.38 35.50
CA VAL A 837 12.59 22.11 36.69
C VAL A 837 13.56 21.80 37.81
N ASN A 838 13.50 22.54 38.92
CA ASN A 838 14.44 22.39 40.04
C ASN A 838 15.92 22.48 39.59
N ARG A 839 16.22 23.38 38.64
CA ARG A 839 17.52 23.55 37.98
C ARG A 839 17.97 22.38 37.08
N HIS A 840 17.22 21.29 37.03
CA HIS A 840 17.46 20.22 36.07
C HIS A 840 16.92 20.63 34.70
N ALA A 841 17.77 20.63 33.68
CA ALA A 841 17.35 20.96 32.33
C ALA A 841 16.52 19.84 31.73
N LEU A 842 15.33 20.17 31.25
CA LEU A 842 14.51 19.25 30.47
C LEU A 842 15.02 19.19 29.03
N THR A 843 14.80 18.05 28.40
CA THR A 843 15.11 17.82 27.00
C THR A 843 14.08 18.51 26.11
N LEU A 844 14.41 19.72 25.64
CA LEU A 844 13.57 20.47 24.69
C LEU A 844 13.47 19.76 23.34
N LYS A 845 12.25 19.71 22.78
CA LYS A 845 12.01 19.22 21.42
C LYS A 845 11.40 20.32 20.54
N PRO A 846 11.73 20.36 19.24
CA PRO A 846 11.07 21.25 18.29
C PRO A 846 9.55 21.08 18.35
N GLU A 847 8.80 22.19 18.32
CA GLU A 847 7.31 22.23 18.32
C GLU A 847 6.62 21.71 19.59
N GLN A 848 7.35 21.09 20.53
CA GLN A 848 6.79 20.64 21.80
C GLN A 848 6.57 21.85 22.73
N LEU A 849 5.29 22.14 22.99
CA LEU A 849 4.87 23.17 23.94
C LEU A 849 4.52 22.60 25.32
N THR A 850 4.28 21.29 25.45
CA THR A 850 3.94 20.67 26.75
C THR A 850 5.03 19.71 27.19
N TYR A 851 5.52 19.85 28.42
CA TYR A 851 6.55 18.99 29.03
C TYR A 851 6.01 18.37 30.31
N THR A 852 6.38 17.13 30.60
CA THR A 852 6.06 16.47 31.88
C THR A 852 7.35 16.15 32.61
N ALA A 853 7.50 16.72 33.80
CA ALA A 853 8.63 16.53 34.69
C ALA A 853 8.22 15.67 35.89
N LEU A 854 8.83 14.50 36.02
CA LEU A 854 8.56 13.53 37.07
C LEU A 854 9.50 13.77 38.25
N THR A 855 8.96 14.26 39.37
CA THR A 855 9.71 14.48 40.60
C THR A 855 9.61 13.27 41.53
N GLU A 856 10.66 12.95 42.29
CA GLU A 856 10.58 11.87 43.27
C GLU A 856 9.67 12.25 44.45
N ALA A 857 9.13 11.26 45.18
CA ALA A 857 8.37 11.48 46.40
C ALA A 857 9.30 11.94 47.56
N GLY A 858 9.02 13.11 48.16
CA GLY A 858 9.81 13.79 49.22
C GLY A 858 9.05 15.00 49.81
N PRO A 859 9.49 15.67 50.88
CA PRO A 859 8.64 16.60 51.63
C PRO A 859 8.31 17.92 50.88
N GLU A 860 7.02 18.28 50.87
CA GLU A 860 6.31 19.56 50.63
C GLU A 860 6.79 20.66 49.64
N GLN A 861 7.95 20.59 48.98
CA GLN A 861 8.39 21.67 48.09
C GLN A 861 7.75 21.59 46.70
N ILE A 862 7.05 22.64 46.28
CA ILE A 862 6.54 22.80 44.91
C ILE A 862 7.73 22.96 43.96
N PRO A 863 7.86 22.14 42.90
CA PRO A 863 8.97 22.28 41.96
C PRO A 863 8.95 23.64 41.25
N VAL A 864 10.14 24.24 41.11
CA VAL A 864 10.30 25.56 40.48
C VAL A 864 10.70 25.41 39.03
N VAL A 865 9.97 26.06 38.13
CA VAL A 865 10.25 26.10 36.69
C VAL A 865 11.03 27.37 36.34
N ASP A 866 12.11 27.24 35.57
CA ASP A 866 12.83 28.38 35.00
C ASP A 866 13.10 28.16 33.50
N ALA A 867 13.15 29.24 32.73
CA ALA A 867 13.25 29.15 31.28
C ALA A 867 13.93 30.38 30.67
N THR A 868 14.56 30.20 29.51
CA THR A 868 15.17 31.28 28.72
C THR A 868 14.76 31.14 27.25
N ALA A 869 14.65 32.26 26.51
CA ALA A 869 14.29 32.26 25.10
C ALA A 869 15.53 32.19 24.19
N VAL A 870 15.35 31.66 22.97
CA VAL A 870 16.38 31.60 21.91
C VAL A 870 16.76 32.98 21.40
N ASP A 871 15.77 33.87 21.30
CA ASP A 871 15.97 35.28 20.99
C ASP A 871 16.08 36.09 22.27
N ALA A 872 17.21 36.78 22.45
CA ALA A 872 17.44 37.64 23.61
C ALA A 872 16.51 38.87 23.62
N ALA A 873 15.89 39.21 22.48
CA ALA A 873 14.87 40.25 22.40
C ALA A 873 13.49 39.80 22.90
N ALA A 874 13.27 38.50 23.12
CA ALA A 874 12.00 37.97 23.61
C ALA A 874 11.91 38.07 25.15
N THR A 875 10.72 38.39 25.64
CA THR A 875 10.41 38.42 27.07
C THR A 875 9.89 37.05 27.51
N VAL A 876 10.44 36.51 28.60
CA VAL A 876 10.00 35.24 29.20
C VAL A 876 9.36 35.51 30.56
N THR A 877 8.12 35.04 30.73
CA THR A 877 7.36 35.12 31.99
C THR A 877 6.99 33.72 32.44
N VAL A 878 7.30 33.34 33.68
CA VAL A 878 6.95 32.03 34.25
C VAL A 878 5.89 32.18 35.32
N GLU A 879 4.71 31.62 35.07
CA GLU A 879 3.68 31.36 36.08
C GLU A 879 3.97 30.00 36.72
N GLN A 880 4.38 30.00 37.99
CA GLN A 880 4.71 28.76 38.71
C GLN A 880 3.46 27.94 39.02
N ALA A 881 3.63 26.62 39.12
CA ALA A 881 2.59 25.76 39.66
C ALA A 881 2.27 26.14 41.12
N THR A 882 1.02 25.97 41.52
CA THR A 882 0.56 26.22 42.90
C THR A 882 0.53 24.96 43.77
N THR A 883 0.71 23.79 43.15
CA THR A 883 0.76 22.48 43.81
C THR A 883 1.95 21.67 43.29
N ARG A 884 2.38 20.67 44.07
CA ARG A 884 3.49 19.77 43.74
C ARG A 884 3.28 19.04 42.41
N THR A 885 2.06 18.58 42.16
CA THR A 885 1.67 17.87 40.94
C THR A 885 0.82 18.77 40.02
N GLY A 886 1.16 20.06 39.98
CA GLY A 886 0.43 21.09 39.24
C GLY A 886 1.10 21.45 37.91
N THR A 887 0.57 22.48 37.27
CA THR A 887 1.08 22.95 35.98
C THR A 887 1.70 24.34 36.13
N ALA A 888 2.93 24.51 35.63
CA ALA A 888 3.53 25.82 35.41
C ALA A 888 3.35 26.24 33.94
N LYS A 889 3.25 27.55 33.68
CA LYS A 889 3.17 28.10 32.33
C LYS A 889 4.31 29.07 32.06
N VAL A 890 5.08 28.82 31.02
CA VAL A 890 6.14 29.70 30.54
C VAL A 890 5.64 30.41 29.30
N THR A 891 5.43 31.72 29.38
CA THR A 891 5.03 32.56 28.25
C THR A 891 6.25 33.25 27.66
N VAL A 892 6.50 33.06 26.36
CA VAL A 892 7.54 33.75 25.61
C VAL A 892 6.88 34.70 24.61
N ALA A 893 7.18 35.99 24.71
CA ALA A 893 6.62 37.03 23.84
C ALA A 893 7.73 37.75 23.08
N ASN A 894 7.59 37.88 21.76
CA ASN A 894 8.53 38.59 20.89
C ASN A 894 7.73 39.44 19.87
N GLY A 895 7.65 40.75 20.12
CA GLY A 895 6.75 41.65 19.39
C GLY A 895 5.27 41.29 19.64
N SER A 896 4.50 41.06 18.57
CA SER A 896 3.09 40.62 18.65
C SER A 896 2.93 39.10 18.71
N ALA A 897 4.01 38.33 18.60
CA ALA A 897 3.96 36.87 18.65
C ALA A 897 4.16 36.38 20.09
N THR A 898 3.39 35.36 20.48
CA THR A 898 3.43 34.75 21.80
C THR A 898 3.36 33.24 21.71
N SER A 899 4.19 32.53 22.46
CA SER A 899 4.09 31.08 22.68
C SER A 899 3.96 30.79 24.17
N ILE A 900 3.11 29.82 24.51
CA ILE A 900 2.90 29.37 25.89
C ILE A 900 3.35 27.91 25.98
N TYR A 901 4.34 27.67 26.82
CA TYR A 901 4.82 26.34 27.17
C TYR A 901 4.21 25.89 28.49
N THR A 902 3.67 24.69 28.52
CA THR A 902 3.04 24.07 29.67
C THR A 902 4.00 23.05 30.29
N VAL A 903 4.29 23.15 31.58
CA VAL A 903 5.10 22.17 32.30
C VAL A 903 4.23 21.50 33.35
N ASN A 904 3.86 20.25 33.08
CA ASN A 904 3.17 19.39 34.04
C ASN A 904 4.20 18.83 35.00
N LEU A 905 4.02 19.14 36.28
CA LEU A 905 4.80 18.56 37.35
C LEU A 905 4.04 17.35 37.83
N ASP A 906 4.68 16.20 37.83
CA ASP A 906 4.09 14.92 38.23
C ASP A 906 5.01 14.21 39.22
N SER A 907 4.47 13.24 39.95
CA SER A 907 5.29 12.34 40.76
C SER A 907 5.71 11.14 39.92
N ALA A 908 6.97 10.72 40.02
CA ALA A 908 7.42 9.47 39.41
C ALA A 908 6.70 8.29 40.08
N LEU A 909 6.02 7.46 39.29
CA LEU A 909 5.39 6.24 39.79
C LEU A 909 6.49 5.30 40.28
N ARG A 910 6.44 4.95 41.56
CA ARG A 910 7.30 3.90 42.15
C ARG A 910 6.63 2.53 42.11
N GLY A 911 5.52 2.44 41.39
CA GLY A 911 4.67 1.27 41.36
C GLY A 911 5.22 0.18 40.47
N GLY A 912 5.23 -1.03 41.01
CA GLY A 912 5.63 -2.26 40.35
C GLY A 912 5.70 -3.37 41.38
N ASP A 913 5.45 -4.61 40.99
CA ASP A 913 5.58 -5.74 41.91
C ASP A 913 5.91 -7.00 41.11
N ASP A 914 7.07 -7.60 41.39
CA ASP A 914 7.45 -8.92 40.88
C ASP A 914 6.89 -10.05 41.80
N PHE A 915 6.10 -9.68 42.81
CA PHE A 915 5.39 -10.57 43.73
C PHE A 915 6.29 -11.62 44.41
N THR A 916 7.57 -11.27 44.64
CA THR A 916 8.58 -12.18 45.20
C THR A 916 8.44 -12.41 46.72
N GLY A 917 7.55 -11.67 47.39
CA GLY A 917 7.26 -11.85 48.82
C GLY A 917 6.09 -12.80 49.10
N ASP A 918 5.78 -13.05 50.37
CA ASP A 918 4.70 -13.96 50.78
C ASP A 918 3.34 -13.27 50.99
N THR A 919 3.29 -11.94 50.86
CA THR A 919 2.08 -11.13 51.05
C THR A 919 2.01 -10.01 50.03
N LEU A 920 0.81 -9.46 49.79
CA LEU A 920 0.63 -8.34 48.87
C LEU A 920 1.26 -7.07 49.47
N GLY A 921 2.10 -6.38 48.71
CA GLY A 921 2.80 -5.19 49.16
C GLY A 921 1.88 -4.01 49.53
N LYS A 922 2.39 -3.08 50.35
CA LYS A 922 1.63 -1.92 50.87
C LYS A 922 1.21 -0.91 49.80
N GLN A 923 1.81 -0.98 48.62
CA GLN A 923 1.48 -0.15 47.46
C GLN A 923 0.14 -0.49 46.82
N TRP A 924 -0.46 -1.64 47.19
CA TRP A 924 -1.71 -2.11 46.60
C TRP A 924 -2.93 -1.77 47.45
N GLN A 925 -4.00 -1.37 46.77
CA GLN A 925 -5.34 -1.16 47.29
C GLN A 925 -6.29 -2.17 46.61
N VAL A 926 -7.12 -2.85 47.40
CA VAL A 926 -8.03 -3.87 46.88
C VAL A 926 -9.46 -3.38 46.97
N VAL A 927 -10.11 -3.17 45.82
CA VAL A 927 -11.54 -2.86 45.76
C VAL A 927 -12.33 -4.14 45.98
N ARG A 928 -13.26 -4.11 46.94
CA ARG A 928 -14.13 -5.24 47.34
C ARG A 928 -13.30 -6.51 47.65
N PRO A 929 -12.48 -6.51 48.71
CA PRO A 929 -11.56 -7.61 49.00
C PRO A 929 -12.28 -8.92 49.36
N ASP A 930 -11.68 -10.03 48.95
CA ASP A 930 -12.01 -11.39 49.34
C ASP A 930 -10.70 -12.18 49.51
N GLU A 931 -10.19 -12.21 50.75
CA GLU A 931 -8.88 -12.78 51.07
C GLU A 931 -8.82 -14.30 50.82
N ALA A 932 -9.94 -15.00 50.89
CA ALA A 932 -10.00 -16.44 50.61
C ALA A 932 -9.77 -16.76 49.12
N ARG A 933 -9.85 -15.75 48.24
CA ARG A 933 -9.73 -15.87 46.79
C ARG A 933 -8.55 -15.09 46.20
N ARG A 934 -7.64 -14.59 47.05
CA ARG A 934 -6.44 -13.84 46.65
C ARG A 934 -5.25 -14.28 47.50
N GLN A 935 -4.15 -14.67 46.86
CA GLN A 935 -2.91 -15.05 47.54
C GLN A 935 -1.68 -14.59 46.76
N VAL A 936 -0.55 -14.35 47.43
CA VAL A 936 0.75 -14.20 46.78
C VAL A 936 1.55 -15.47 47.05
N THR A 937 1.96 -16.16 45.99
CA THR A 937 2.68 -17.44 46.11
C THR A 937 3.52 -17.70 44.86
N ASN A 938 4.65 -18.38 45.01
CA ASN A 938 5.55 -18.77 43.92
C ASN A 938 5.98 -17.62 43.00
N GLY A 939 6.18 -16.41 43.55
CA GLY A 939 6.56 -15.24 42.76
C GLY A 939 5.44 -14.66 41.90
N ALA A 940 4.17 -14.89 42.27
CA ALA A 940 3.02 -14.37 41.55
C ALA A 940 1.87 -13.97 42.49
N LEU A 941 1.10 -12.97 42.10
CA LEU A 941 -0.24 -12.73 42.65
C LEU A 941 -1.23 -13.68 41.98
N VAL A 942 -1.92 -14.50 42.75
CA VAL A 942 -2.94 -15.44 42.25
C VAL A 942 -4.32 -14.99 42.70
N LEU A 943 -5.19 -14.73 41.72
CA LEU A 943 -6.61 -14.45 41.92
C LEU A 943 -7.44 -15.66 41.47
N THR A 944 -8.22 -16.22 42.39
CA THR A 944 -9.19 -17.28 42.06
C THR A 944 -10.47 -16.64 41.55
N SER A 945 -10.86 -16.96 40.31
CA SER A 945 -12.07 -16.41 39.69
C SER A 945 -13.31 -16.63 40.55
N GLN A 946 -14.20 -15.64 40.54
CA GLN A 946 -15.45 -15.64 41.29
C GLN A 946 -16.52 -14.81 40.58
N THR A 947 -17.79 -15.12 40.87
CA THR A 947 -18.96 -14.39 40.36
C THR A 947 -18.87 -12.92 40.75
N GLY A 948 -19.09 -12.04 39.78
CA GLY A 948 -19.03 -10.60 39.95
C GLY A 948 -18.77 -9.88 38.63
N ASP A 949 -19.52 -8.82 38.37
CA ASP A 949 -19.42 -8.03 37.14
C ASP A 949 -19.00 -6.58 37.46
N LEU A 950 -18.27 -5.97 36.54
CA LEU A 950 -17.83 -4.57 36.60
C LEU A 950 -18.61 -3.69 35.62
N GLN A 951 -19.38 -4.28 34.71
CA GLN A 951 -20.07 -3.54 33.65
C GLN A 951 -21.44 -3.01 34.12
N GLY A 952 -21.73 -1.74 33.83
CA GLY A 952 -23.00 -1.10 34.11
C GLY A 952 -23.29 -0.92 35.60
N ASN A 953 -24.48 -1.30 36.06
CA ASN A 953 -24.91 -1.09 37.45
C ASN A 953 -24.60 -2.26 38.39
N ALA A 954 -23.99 -3.35 37.91
CA ALA A 954 -23.75 -4.53 38.73
C ALA A 954 -22.64 -4.29 39.76
N ASN A 955 -21.45 -3.86 39.31
CA ASN A 955 -20.31 -3.40 40.13
C ASN A 955 -19.99 -4.28 41.35
N THR A 956 -20.09 -5.59 41.16
CA THR A 956 -19.88 -6.62 42.19
C THR A 956 -18.54 -7.35 42.04
N ALA A 957 -17.77 -7.12 40.98
CA ALA A 957 -16.46 -7.73 40.78
C ALA A 957 -15.52 -7.45 41.97
N ARG A 958 -15.06 -8.51 42.63
CA ARG A 958 -14.21 -8.47 43.82
C ARG A 958 -12.73 -8.56 43.46
N ASN A 959 -11.87 -8.26 44.43
CA ASN A 959 -10.40 -8.34 44.28
C ASN A 959 -9.86 -7.57 43.06
N LEU A 960 -10.34 -6.34 42.82
CA LEU A 960 -9.63 -5.44 41.90
C LEU A 960 -8.40 -4.91 42.63
N VAL A 961 -7.22 -5.40 42.26
CA VAL A 961 -5.96 -5.12 42.96
C VAL A 961 -5.24 -4.00 42.23
N LEU A 962 -5.20 -2.81 42.81
CA LEU A 962 -4.86 -1.55 42.14
C LEU A 962 -3.75 -0.78 42.86
N GLN A 963 -2.90 -0.07 42.11
CA GLN A 963 -1.97 0.94 42.63
C GLN A 963 -2.42 2.34 42.19
N ASP A 964 -2.06 3.36 42.95
CA ASP A 964 -2.31 4.75 42.56
C ASP A 964 -1.45 5.11 41.32
N VAL A 965 -2.05 5.81 40.36
CA VAL A 965 -1.40 6.31 39.16
C VAL A 965 -1.72 7.79 38.94
N ASN A 966 -0.82 8.51 38.27
CA ASN A 966 -0.99 9.90 37.86
C ASN A 966 -0.35 10.13 36.49
N GLY A 967 -0.79 11.18 35.80
CA GLY A 967 -0.23 11.57 34.52
C GLY A 967 -0.36 10.47 33.46
N ASP A 968 0.64 10.38 32.59
CA ASP A 968 0.72 9.37 31.53
C ASP A 968 1.60 8.20 31.98
N TRP A 969 1.22 6.97 31.64
CA TRP A 969 1.86 5.76 32.17
C TRP A 969 1.62 4.52 31.29
N THR A 970 2.45 3.50 31.48
CA THR A 970 2.28 2.16 30.87
C THR A 970 2.25 1.11 31.97
N ALA A 971 1.24 0.24 31.95
CA ALA A 971 1.10 -0.93 32.81
C ALA A 971 1.25 -2.22 32.00
N GLU A 972 2.08 -3.14 32.46
CA GLU A 972 2.32 -4.44 31.83
C GLU A 972 2.20 -5.58 32.83
N THR A 973 1.65 -6.70 32.41
CA THR A 973 1.63 -7.92 33.22
C THR A 973 1.69 -9.16 32.33
N LYS A 974 2.31 -10.22 32.84
CA LYS A 974 2.08 -11.59 32.34
C LYS A 974 0.91 -12.19 33.12
N VAL A 975 -0.04 -12.77 32.42
CA VAL A 975 -1.22 -13.43 32.97
C VAL A 975 -1.13 -14.91 32.62
N VAL A 976 -1.19 -15.78 33.62
CA VAL A 976 -1.14 -17.23 33.45
C VAL A 976 -2.41 -17.85 34.02
N PHE A 977 -3.17 -18.53 33.15
CA PHE A 977 -4.39 -19.22 33.53
C PHE A 977 -4.07 -20.68 33.92
N SER A 978 -4.57 -21.15 35.07
CA SER A 978 -4.32 -22.52 35.55
C SER A 978 -4.88 -23.62 34.63
N ARG A 979 -5.85 -23.27 33.79
CA ARG A 979 -6.39 -24.08 32.70
C ARG A 979 -6.88 -23.18 31.56
N PRO A 980 -7.06 -23.70 30.34
CA PRO A 980 -7.80 -22.98 29.30
C PRO A 980 -9.16 -22.49 29.81
N LEU A 981 -9.55 -21.30 29.40
CA LEU A 981 -10.88 -20.78 29.70
C LEU A 981 -11.92 -21.73 29.09
N ALA A 982 -12.96 -22.04 29.84
CA ALA A 982 -13.95 -23.06 29.49
C ALA A 982 -15.40 -22.62 29.73
N GLN A 983 -15.61 -21.65 30.62
CA GLN A 983 -16.95 -21.16 30.98
C GLN A 983 -17.14 -19.70 30.53
N ASN A 984 -18.38 -19.35 30.18
CA ASN A 984 -18.72 -17.99 29.78
C ASN A 984 -18.25 -16.97 30.81
N ASN A 985 -17.68 -15.87 30.29
CA ASN A 985 -17.22 -14.69 31.02
C ASN A 985 -15.97 -14.88 31.88
N GLU A 986 -15.36 -16.06 31.96
CA GLU A 986 -14.05 -16.24 32.61
C GLU A 986 -13.04 -15.28 31.99
N GLN A 987 -12.34 -14.52 32.84
CA GLN A 987 -11.40 -13.50 32.37
C GLN A 987 -10.37 -13.08 33.40
N GLY A 988 -9.27 -12.53 32.90
CA GLY A 988 -8.26 -11.83 33.68
C GLY A 988 -7.47 -10.84 32.84
N GLY A 989 -6.94 -9.80 33.48
CA GLY A 989 -6.13 -8.81 32.78
C GLY A 989 -5.79 -7.56 33.59
N VAL A 990 -5.58 -6.45 32.87
CA VAL A 990 -5.17 -5.13 33.40
C VAL A 990 -6.33 -4.14 33.35
N LEU A 991 -6.44 -3.31 34.38
CA LEU A 991 -7.51 -2.34 34.57
C LEU A 991 -6.93 -0.96 34.90
N ALA A 992 -7.40 0.08 34.20
CA ALA A 992 -7.31 1.48 34.60
C ALA A 992 -8.67 1.89 35.19
N TYR A 993 -8.69 2.35 36.44
CA TYR A 993 -9.91 2.51 37.23
C TYR A 993 -9.99 3.92 37.82
N ALA A 994 -11.02 4.68 37.43
CA ALA A 994 -11.39 5.91 38.13
C ALA A 994 -12.44 5.60 39.19
N ASP A 995 -13.54 4.98 38.76
CA ASP A 995 -14.64 4.51 39.58
C ASP A 995 -15.42 3.42 38.85
N ASP A 996 -16.47 2.90 39.48
CA ASP A 996 -17.31 1.82 38.94
C ASP A 996 -18.08 2.22 37.66
N GLN A 997 -18.19 3.51 37.32
CA GLN A 997 -18.82 3.98 36.08
C GLN A 997 -17.80 4.43 35.02
N ASN A 998 -16.51 4.46 35.36
CA ASN A 998 -15.45 5.04 34.54
C ASN A 998 -14.16 4.22 34.66
N TYR A 999 -13.93 3.32 33.71
CA TYR A 999 -12.74 2.48 33.67
C TYR A 999 -12.39 2.00 32.25
N VAL A 1000 -11.14 1.58 32.07
CA VAL A 1000 -10.66 0.90 30.85
C VAL A 1000 -9.99 -0.41 31.26
N LYS A 1001 -10.42 -1.55 30.69
CA LYS A 1001 -9.77 -2.85 30.90
C LYS A 1001 -9.23 -3.42 29.59
N VAL A 1002 -8.08 -4.09 29.68
CA VAL A 1002 -7.61 -5.03 28.67
C VAL A 1002 -7.55 -6.42 29.30
N GLY A 1003 -8.11 -7.43 28.65
CA GLY A 1003 -8.14 -8.78 29.21
C GLY A 1003 -8.31 -9.88 28.19
N TRP A 1004 -7.94 -11.09 28.59
CA TRP A 1004 -8.27 -12.32 27.89
C TRP A 1004 -9.59 -12.86 28.45
N GLU A 1005 -10.56 -13.09 27.58
CA GLU A 1005 -11.95 -13.37 27.99
C GLU A 1005 -12.57 -14.51 27.16
N MET A 1006 -13.30 -15.40 27.84
CA MET A 1006 -14.24 -16.33 27.21
C MET A 1006 -15.58 -15.62 26.96
N ALA A 1007 -15.77 -15.14 25.74
CA ALA A 1007 -17.00 -14.46 25.32
C ALA A 1007 -18.20 -15.43 25.21
N SER A 1008 -17.99 -16.64 24.66
CA SER A 1008 -19.06 -17.64 24.49
C SER A 1008 -18.49 -19.06 24.36
N SER A 1009 -18.62 -19.89 25.39
CA SER A 1009 -18.12 -21.27 25.44
C SER A 1009 -18.80 -22.21 24.43
N THR A 1010 -19.91 -21.80 23.83
CA THR A 1010 -20.67 -22.59 22.86
C THR A 1010 -20.34 -22.28 21.40
N GLN A 1011 -19.65 -21.17 21.11
CA GLN A 1011 -19.28 -20.82 19.73
C GLN A 1011 -18.02 -21.58 19.27
N ALA A 1012 -17.99 -21.98 18.00
CA ALA A 1012 -16.83 -22.67 17.42
C ALA A 1012 -15.64 -21.72 17.18
N ILE A 1013 -15.92 -20.49 16.75
CA ILE A 1013 -14.97 -19.37 16.56
C ILE A 1013 -15.44 -18.17 17.38
N ASN A 1014 -14.54 -17.25 17.73
CA ASN A 1014 -14.82 -16.05 18.55
C ASN A 1014 -15.23 -16.35 20.01
N LYS A 1015 -15.10 -17.60 20.47
CA LYS A 1015 -15.34 -17.95 21.88
C LYS A 1015 -14.34 -17.30 22.81
N LEU A 1016 -13.07 -17.20 22.40
CA LEU A 1016 -12.01 -16.49 23.10
C LEU A 1016 -11.71 -15.17 22.40
N ARG A 1017 -11.43 -14.13 23.18
CA ARG A 1017 -11.05 -12.81 22.66
C ARG A 1017 -10.05 -12.10 23.58
N VAL A 1018 -9.19 -11.29 22.98
CA VAL A 1018 -8.55 -10.17 23.71
C VAL A 1018 -9.49 -8.99 23.60
N VAL A 1019 -9.90 -8.40 24.72
CA VAL A 1019 -10.87 -7.29 24.74
C VAL A 1019 -10.24 -6.05 25.36
N LEU A 1020 -10.40 -4.91 24.69
CA LEU A 1020 -10.24 -3.57 25.25
C LEU A 1020 -11.65 -3.00 25.49
N LEU A 1021 -12.06 -2.89 26.75
CA LEU A 1021 -13.37 -2.37 27.11
C LEU A 1021 -13.21 -1.05 27.85
N ARG A 1022 -13.95 -0.02 27.42
CA ARG A 1022 -14.09 1.25 28.11
C ARG A 1022 -15.51 1.41 28.61
N GLU A 1023 -15.69 1.62 29.90
CA GLU A 1023 -16.92 2.14 30.46
C GLU A 1023 -16.75 3.62 30.80
N GLN A 1024 -17.69 4.45 30.34
CA GLN A 1024 -17.72 5.88 30.63
C GLN A 1024 -19.13 6.28 30.99
N ASN A 1025 -19.31 6.90 32.16
CA ASN A 1025 -20.61 7.25 32.73
C ASN A 1025 -21.61 6.06 32.69
N GLY A 1026 -21.13 4.85 33.00
CA GLY A 1026 -21.94 3.63 33.02
C GLY A 1026 -22.23 3.02 31.63
N THR A 1027 -21.64 3.55 30.55
CA THR A 1027 -21.82 3.03 29.18
C THR A 1027 -20.55 2.37 28.65
N ALA A 1028 -20.62 1.05 28.44
CA ALA A 1028 -19.52 0.25 27.93
C ALA A 1028 -19.41 0.26 26.40
N THR A 1029 -18.17 0.27 25.90
CA THR A 1029 -17.82 0.06 24.50
C THR A 1029 -16.60 -0.85 24.43
N THR A 1030 -16.55 -1.75 23.45
CA THR A 1030 -15.50 -2.76 23.33
C THR A 1030 -14.83 -2.72 21.96
N LEU A 1031 -13.50 -2.76 21.95
CA LEU A 1031 -12.69 -3.22 20.83
C LEU A 1031 -12.16 -4.60 21.17
N GLN A 1032 -12.05 -5.49 20.18
CA GLN A 1032 -11.68 -6.87 20.45
C GLN A 1032 -10.89 -7.50 19.30
N VAL A 1033 -9.96 -8.37 19.68
CA VAL A 1033 -9.30 -9.33 18.77
C VAL A 1033 -10.11 -10.60 18.78
N THR A 1034 -10.65 -10.97 17.63
CA THR A 1034 -11.47 -12.16 17.41
C THR A 1034 -10.92 -12.97 16.24
N GLY A 1035 -11.64 -13.97 15.75
CA GLY A 1035 -11.19 -14.83 14.64
C GLY A 1035 -10.52 -16.12 15.11
N ALA A 1036 -10.02 -16.90 14.16
CA ALA A 1036 -9.41 -18.19 14.43
C ALA A 1036 -8.03 -18.04 15.08
N ASP A 1037 -7.24 -17.07 14.64
CA ASP A 1037 -5.94 -16.73 15.24
C ASP A 1037 -6.10 -16.26 16.69
N ALA A 1038 -7.16 -15.53 17.02
CA ALA A 1038 -7.45 -15.17 18.40
C ALA A 1038 -7.55 -16.41 19.29
N GLN A 1039 -8.15 -17.52 18.81
CA GLN A 1039 -8.31 -18.76 19.57
C GLN A 1039 -6.98 -19.46 19.89
N ARG A 1040 -5.88 -19.04 19.26
CA ARG A 1040 -4.54 -19.63 19.41
C ARG A 1040 -3.55 -18.72 20.15
N ILE A 1041 -3.96 -17.49 20.53
CA ILE A 1041 -3.09 -16.52 21.23
C ILE A 1041 -2.53 -17.12 22.52
N VAL A 1042 -3.39 -17.76 23.31
CA VAL A 1042 -3.00 -18.45 24.54
C VAL A 1042 -2.78 -19.93 24.23
N GLY A 1043 -1.52 -20.31 24.08
CA GLY A 1043 -1.10 -21.68 23.81
C GLY A 1043 -1.13 -22.57 25.06
N ALA A 1044 -0.45 -23.72 24.97
CA ALA A 1044 -0.42 -24.73 26.04
C ALA A 1044 0.15 -24.23 27.38
N SER A 1045 0.92 -23.14 27.38
CA SER A 1045 1.45 -22.51 28.60
C SER A 1045 0.39 -21.79 29.43
N GLY A 1046 -0.80 -21.53 28.87
CA GLY A 1046 -1.84 -20.73 29.52
C GLY A 1046 -1.46 -19.26 29.70
N ALA A 1047 -0.37 -18.79 29.09
CA ALA A 1047 0.17 -17.45 29.31
C ALA A 1047 -0.21 -16.46 28.21
N ILE A 1048 -0.46 -15.21 28.61
CA ILE A 1048 -0.57 -14.04 27.75
C ILE A 1048 0.05 -12.83 28.45
N TRP A 1049 0.70 -11.96 27.69
CA TRP A 1049 1.21 -10.69 28.20
C TRP A 1049 0.29 -9.58 27.73
N LEU A 1050 -0.10 -8.69 28.63
CA LEU A 1050 -1.01 -7.58 28.37
C LEU A 1050 -0.33 -6.27 28.76
N ARG A 1051 -0.51 -5.25 27.92
CA ARG A 1051 -0.03 -3.89 28.16
C ARG A 1051 -1.15 -2.89 27.93
N LEU A 1052 -1.29 -1.95 28.85
CA LEU A 1052 -2.20 -0.80 28.74
C LEU A 1052 -1.37 0.48 28.93
N ALA A 1053 -1.34 1.34 27.91
CA ALA A 1053 -0.62 2.60 27.93
C ALA A 1053 -1.59 3.78 27.87
N LYS A 1054 -1.47 4.73 28.79
CA LYS A 1054 -2.25 5.97 28.86
C LYS A 1054 -1.41 7.15 28.37
N ALA A 1055 -1.98 7.95 27.47
CA ALA A 1055 -1.46 9.24 27.01
C ALA A 1055 -2.61 10.26 26.95
N GLY A 1056 -2.62 11.26 27.83
CA GLY A 1056 -3.76 12.14 28.04
C GLY A 1056 -5.01 11.36 28.45
N ASN A 1057 -6.09 11.51 27.68
CA ASN A 1057 -7.33 10.73 27.84
C ASN A 1057 -7.35 9.44 27.00
N ALA A 1058 -6.31 9.18 26.18
CA ALA A 1058 -6.25 8.02 25.30
C ALA A 1058 -5.57 6.83 25.98
N TYR A 1059 -6.13 5.63 25.78
CA TYR A 1059 -5.65 4.37 26.32
C TYR A 1059 -5.42 3.39 25.17
N LYS A 1060 -4.18 2.92 25.01
CA LYS A 1060 -3.75 1.96 23.98
C LYS A 1060 -3.50 0.60 24.58
N ALA A 1061 -4.00 -0.45 23.93
CA ALA A 1061 -3.87 -1.83 24.39
C ALA A 1061 -3.01 -2.67 23.46
N TYR A 1062 -2.16 -3.50 24.06
CA TYR A 1062 -1.28 -4.44 23.37
C TYR A 1062 -1.34 -5.79 24.05
N TYR A 1063 -1.05 -6.84 23.28
CA TYR A 1063 -0.86 -8.19 23.80
C TYR A 1063 0.38 -8.85 23.20
N SER A 1064 0.87 -9.90 23.86
CA SER A 1064 1.95 -10.74 23.36
C SER A 1064 1.73 -12.19 23.80
N SER A 1065 2.14 -13.14 22.96
CA SER A 1065 2.09 -14.57 23.24
C SER A 1065 3.41 -15.12 23.81
N ASP A 1066 4.49 -14.34 23.78
CA ASP A 1066 5.84 -14.74 24.18
C ASP A 1066 6.54 -13.75 25.14
N GLY A 1067 5.95 -12.56 25.33
CA GLY A 1067 6.48 -11.47 26.16
C GLY A 1067 7.55 -10.63 25.47
N THR A 1068 7.95 -10.93 24.24
CA THR A 1068 8.99 -10.21 23.49
C THR A 1068 8.41 -9.49 22.27
N VAL A 1069 7.52 -10.14 21.51
CA VAL A 1069 6.85 -9.56 20.34
C VAL A 1069 5.50 -9.01 20.75
N TRP A 1070 5.36 -7.68 20.73
CA TRP A 1070 4.14 -6.99 21.15
C TRP A 1070 3.27 -6.61 19.95
N ARG A 1071 1.98 -6.91 20.05
CA ARG A 1071 0.96 -6.60 19.04
C ARG A 1071 0.03 -5.51 19.57
N PHE A 1072 0.02 -4.35 18.92
CA PHE A 1072 -1.01 -3.33 19.11
C PHE A 1072 -2.33 -3.82 18.51
N PHE A 1073 -3.46 -3.58 19.18
CA PHE A 1073 -4.76 -3.98 18.62
C PHE A 1073 -5.89 -2.96 18.80
N GLY A 1074 -5.70 -1.88 19.56
CA GLY A 1074 -6.74 -0.89 19.69
C GLY A 1074 -6.44 0.23 20.68
N ALA A 1075 -7.17 1.32 20.52
CA ALA A 1075 -7.15 2.47 21.41
C ALA A 1075 -8.57 2.95 21.73
N THR A 1076 -8.75 3.52 22.90
CA THR A 1076 -10.01 4.14 23.34
C THR A 1076 -9.72 5.42 24.12
N THR A 1077 -10.74 6.21 24.42
CA THR A 1077 -10.62 7.41 25.24
C THR A 1077 -11.52 7.33 26.46
N LEU A 1078 -11.01 7.71 27.63
CA LEU A 1078 -11.79 7.87 28.85
C LEU A 1078 -11.66 9.32 29.32
N ASN A 1079 -12.78 10.04 29.37
CA ASN A 1079 -12.80 11.47 29.71
C ASN A 1079 -12.77 11.76 31.22
N VAL A 1080 -12.73 10.71 32.04
CA VAL A 1080 -12.51 10.78 33.48
C VAL A 1080 -11.15 10.18 33.78
N GLU A 1081 -10.35 10.88 34.58
CA GLU A 1081 -8.99 10.42 34.88
C GLU A 1081 -9.01 9.18 35.77
N ALA A 1082 -8.39 8.09 35.30
CA ALA A 1082 -8.18 6.91 36.11
C ALA A 1082 -7.07 7.19 37.13
N ALA A 1083 -7.45 7.34 38.39
CA ALA A 1083 -6.52 7.56 39.50
C ALA A 1083 -5.79 6.28 39.93
N ARG A 1084 -6.20 5.10 39.44
CA ARG A 1084 -5.60 3.82 39.79
C ARG A 1084 -5.44 2.88 38.59
N ALA A 1085 -4.43 2.01 38.63
CA ALA A 1085 -4.25 0.93 37.66
C ALA A 1085 -3.79 -0.36 38.34
N GLY A 1086 -4.15 -1.52 37.78
CA GLY A 1086 -3.79 -2.80 38.37
C GLY A 1086 -4.36 -3.99 37.64
N VAL A 1087 -4.63 -5.08 38.35
CA VAL A 1087 -5.05 -6.36 37.78
C VAL A 1087 -6.41 -6.82 38.30
N PHE A 1088 -7.09 -7.64 37.51
CA PHE A 1088 -8.39 -8.22 37.85
C PHE A 1088 -8.53 -9.65 37.34
N ALA A 1089 -9.37 -10.44 38.00
CA ALA A 1089 -9.90 -11.69 37.50
C ALA A 1089 -11.31 -11.94 38.08
N PHE A 1090 -12.28 -12.26 37.22
CA PHE A 1090 -13.67 -12.56 37.61
C PHE A 1090 -14.38 -13.32 36.48
N ASN A 1091 -15.63 -13.72 36.69
CA ASN A 1091 -16.43 -14.41 35.65
C ASN A 1091 -17.88 -13.89 35.52
N ARG A 1092 -18.17 -12.63 35.87
CA ARG A 1092 -19.49 -12.00 35.71
C ARG A 1092 -20.61 -12.83 36.34
N ALA A 1093 -21.58 -13.27 35.53
CA ALA A 1093 -22.68 -14.14 35.95
C ALA A 1093 -22.30 -15.64 36.02
N GLY A 1094 -21.08 -16.00 35.61
CA GLY A 1094 -20.55 -17.35 35.72
C GLY A 1094 -20.31 -17.77 37.18
N THR A 1095 -20.24 -19.08 37.42
CA THR A 1095 -20.10 -19.67 38.76
C THR A 1095 -18.79 -20.42 38.95
N SER A 1096 -17.83 -20.31 38.02
CA SER A 1096 -16.53 -20.98 38.19
C SER A 1096 -15.78 -20.45 39.40
N THR A 1097 -15.26 -21.37 40.21
CA THR A 1097 -14.49 -21.09 41.42
C THR A 1097 -13.15 -21.82 41.43
N ASP A 1098 -12.84 -22.54 40.35
CA ASP A 1098 -11.67 -23.40 40.18
C ASP A 1098 -10.57 -22.77 39.30
N LEU A 1099 -10.91 -21.73 38.52
CA LEU A 1099 -9.93 -21.03 37.68
C LEU A 1099 -9.07 -20.11 38.53
N GLN A 1100 -7.75 -20.36 38.52
CA GLN A 1100 -6.75 -19.49 39.13
C GLN A 1100 -6.06 -18.69 38.03
N VAL A 1101 -5.94 -17.38 38.23
CA VAL A 1101 -5.26 -16.45 37.34
C VAL A 1101 -4.06 -15.88 38.07
N ALA A 1102 -2.86 -16.28 37.65
CA ALA A 1102 -1.60 -15.84 38.20
C ALA A 1102 -1.04 -14.65 37.41
N PHE A 1103 -0.50 -13.67 38.14
CA PHE A 1103 0.17 -12.50 37.61
C PHE A 1103 1.61 -12.52 38.10
N ASP A 1104 2.56 -12.86 37.22
CA ASP A 1104 3.98 -13.06 37.59
C ASP A 1104 4.67 -11.74 37.94
N ALA A 1105 4.24 -10.64 37.34
CA ALA A 1105 4.71 -9.29 37.67
C ALA A 1105 3.71 -8.26 37.17
N PHE A 1106 3.57 -7.15 37.90
CA PHE A 1106 2.91 -5.94 37.42
C PHE A 1106 3.94 -4.82 37.30
N ARG A 1107 4.25 -4.40 36.07
CA ARG A 1107 5.20 -3.32 35.81
C ARG A 1107 4.43 -2.05 35.48
N LEU A 1108 4.72 -0.96 36.18
CA LEU A 1108 4.08 0.32 35.95
C LEU A 1108 5.18 1.38 35.74
N THR A 1109 5.11 2.11 34.63
CA THR A 1109 6.14 3.08 34.21
C THR A 1109 5.48 4.40 33.87
N SER A 1110 5.92 5.52 34.47
CA SER A 1110 5.47 6.87 34.11
C SER A 1110 6.03 7.32 32.75
N ALA A 1111 5.28 8.15 32.03
CA ALA A 1111 5.76 8.87 30.85
C ALA A 1111 6.13 10.31 31.23
N GLY A 1112 7.41 10.64 31.11
CA GLY A 1112 7.97 11.95 31.45
C GLY A 1112 9.46 11.89 31.74
N GLU A 1113 10.10 13.04 31.91
CA GLU A 1113 11.52 13.12 32.23
C GLU A 1113 11.70 13.14 33.75
N VAL A 1114 12.50 12.22 34.29
CA VAL A 1114 12.75 12.14 35.73
C VAL A 1114 13.66 13.28 36.16
N VAL A 1115 13.13 14.13 37.04
CA VAL A 1115 13.85 15.23 37.67
C VAL A 1115 14.33 14.78 39.04
N PRO A 1116 15.66 14.71 39.28
CA PRO A 1116 16.19 14.36 40.59
C PRO A 1116 15.74 15.33 41.67
N SER A 1117 15.56 14.83 42.90
CA SER A 1117 15.26 15.67 44.06
C SER A 1117 16.36 16.71 44.33
N LEU A 1118 15.99 17.96 44.66
CA LEU A 1118 16.93 18.93 45.25
C LEU A 1118 17.32 18.43 46.64
N ILE A 1119 18.60 18.15 46.85
CA ILE A 1119 19.14 17.74 48.13
C ILE A 1119 19.04 18.93 49.09
N THR A 1120 18.29 18.78 50.19
CA THR A 1120 18.40 19.67 51.36
C THR A 1120 19.35 19.00 52.34
N GLU A 1121 20.51 19.58 52.60
CA GLU A 1121 21.44 19.04 53.59
C GLU A 1121 20.89 19.26 55.01
N THR A 1122 20.61 18.16 55.71
CA THR A 1122 20.45 18.11 57.17
C THR A 1122 21.42 17.02 57.66
N PRO A 1123 22.31 17.27 58.64
CA PRO A 1123 23.33 16.29 58.98
C PRO A 1123 22.71 15.07 59.66
N GLY A 1124 22.84 13.92 59.00
CA GLY A 1124 22.68 12.58 59.56
C GLY A 1124 23.80 11.72 59.01
N THR A 1125 24.61 11.13 59.90
CA THR A 1125 25.78 10.36 59.48
C THR A 1125 25.36 8.96 59.03
N VAL A 1126 25.31 8.75 57.72
CA VAL A 1126 25.52 7.44 57.10
C VAL A 1126 26.87 7.53 56.40
N GLY A 1127 27.86 6.81 56.94
CA GLY A 1127 29.24 6.89 56.47
C GLY A 1127 29.50 5.96 55.28
N GLY A 1128 30.15 6.49 54.25
CA GLY A 1128 30.99 5.73 53.34
C GLY A 1128 32.45 6.14 53.59
N THR A 1129 33.32 5.18 53.86
CA THR A 1129 34.74 5.47 54.09
C THR A 1129 35.47 5.54 52.75
N VAL A 1130 36.10 6.67 52.44
CA VAL A 1130 37.12 6.73 51.38
C VAL A 1130 38.45 6.37 52.03
N PRO A 1131 39.08 5.23 51.70
CA PRO A 1131 40.37 4.88 52.29
C PRO A 1131 41.46 5.88 51.84
N SER A 1132 42.39 6.19 52.75
CA SER A 1132 43.63 6.90 52.39
C SER A 1132 44.34 6.13 51.29
N THR A 1133 44.38 6.72 50.10
CA THR A 1133 44.90 6.12 48.87
C THR A 1133 45.92 7.07 48.29
N LEU A 1134 47.17 6.62 48.26
CA LEU A 1134 48.22 7.18 47.42
C LEU A 1134 48.56 6.15 46.35
N ALA A 1135 48.27 6.45 45.09
CA ALA A 1135 48.63 5.60 43.97
C ALA A 1135 49.46 6.42 42.96
N LEU A 1136 50.59 5.84 42.58
CA LEU A 1136 51.50 6.38 41.57
C LEU A 1136 51.80 5.27 40.55
N SER A 1137 51.55 5.53 39.27
CA SER A 1137 51.99 4.66 38.19
C SER A 1137 52.69 5.46 37.09
N LEU A 1138 53.60 4.82 36.36
CA LEU A 1138 54.30 5.39 35.21
C LEU A 1138 53.81 4.69 33.94
N GLU A 1139 53.45 5.45 32.91
CA GLU A 1139 52.85 4.91 31.67
C GLU A 1139 53.87 4.21 30.75
N GLY A 1140 55.17 4.25 31.07
CA GLY A 1140 56.24 3.56 30.34
C GLY A 1140 57.64 4.07 30.69
N ALA A 1141 58.69 3.33 30.32
CA ALA A 1141 60.07 3.77 30.49
C ALA A 1141 60.46 4.82 29.44
N ALA A 1142 61.07 5.94 29.86
CA ALA A 1142 61.58 6.95 28.94
C ALA A 1142 62.86 6.46 28.25
N ALA A 1143 62.98 6.67 26.93
CA ALA A 1143 64.15 6.29 26.15
C ALA A 1143 64.75 7.51 25.44
N PHE A 1144 66.05 7.73 25.62
CA PHE A 1144 66.79 8.75 24.88
C PHE A 1144 67.02 8.30 23.42
N PRO A 1145 67.12 9.25 22.47
CA PRO A 1145 67.64 8.93 21.14
C PRO A 1145 69.12 8.49 21.20
N PRO A 1146 69.66 7.84 20.15
CA PRO A 1146 71.04 7.33 20.16
C PRO A 1146 72.09 8.40 20.50
N LEU A 1147 72.90 8.14 21.53
CA LEU A 1147 74.01 9.00 21.95
C LEU A 1147 75.13 8.93 20.91
N ARG A 1148 75.66 10.09 20.47
CA ARG A 1148 76.64 10.18 19.37
C ARG A 1148 78.05 10.44 19.92
N PRO A 1149 79.03 9.55 19.69
CA PRO A 1149 80.42 9.79 20.08
C PRO A 1149 81.00 11.03 19.39
N GLY A 1150 81.80 11.83 20.09
CA GLY A 1150 82.48 12.99 19.51
C GLY A 1150 81.62 14.26 19.38
N VAL A 1151 80.34 14.23 19.77
CA VAL A 1151 79.39 15.34 19.60
C VAL A 1151 78.87 15.80 20.96
N ALA A 1152 79.11 17.07 21.29
CA ALA A 1152 78.48 17.68 22.47
C ALA A 1152 76.99 17.92 22.20
N ALA A 1153 76.10 17.30 22.97
CA ALA A 1153 74.66 17.44 22.82
C ALA A 1153 73.90 17.16 24.13
N GLU A 1154 72.72 17.76 24.28
CA GLU A 1154 71.74 17.44 25.32
C GLU A 1154 70.62 16.57 24.72
N TYR A 1155 70.47 15.37 25.26
CA TYR A 1155 69.45 14.41 24.85
C TYR A 1155 68.27 14.52 25.80
N THR A 1156 67.04 14.51 25.27
CA THR A 1156 65.81 14.59 26.06
C THR A 1156 64.93 13.37 25.81
N ALA A 1157 64.27 12.88 26.86
CA ALA A 1157 63.25 11.83 26.81
C ALA A 1157 62.11 12.19 27.79
N THR A 1158 60.89 11.71 27.54
CA THR A 1158 59.72 12.03 28.39
C THR A 1158 58.90 10.79 28.71
N THR A 1159 58.23 10.79 29.87
CA THR A 1159 57.15 9.85 30.22
C THR A 1159 56.09 10.57 31.05
N THR A 1160 54.99 9.88 31.39
CA THR A 1160 53.89 10.42 32.20
C THR A 1160 53.76 9.62 33.49
N ALA A 1161 53.62 10.31 34.62
CA ALA A 1161 53.20 9.75 35.90
C ALA A 1161 51.71 10.00 36.12
N ARG A 1162 50.96 8.97 36.51
CA ARG A 1162 49.56 9.08 36.96
C ARG A 1162 49.52 9.11 38.47
N VAL A 1163 48.93 10.17 39.03
CA VAL A 1163 48.87 10.43 40.46
C VAL A 1163 47.42 10.41 40.93
N THR A 1164 47.14 9.60 41.94
CA THR A 1164 45.90 9.63 42.71
C THR A 1164 46.23 9.80 44.18
N SER A 1165 45.65 10.82 44.81
CA SER A 1165 45.72 11.07 46.25
C SER A 1165 44.33 11.38 46.78
N THR A 1166 43.88 10.64 47.79
CA THR A 1166 42.66 11.00 48.54
C THR A 1166 42.95 11.90 49.75
N THR A 1167 44.24 12.15 50.06
CA THR A 1167 44.67 13.08 51.11
C THR A 1167 45.19 14.40 50.54
N ALA A 1168 45.19 15.45 51.37
CA ALA A 1168 45.82 16.73 51.05
C ALA A 1168 47.34 16.67 51.29
N ASN A 1169 48.09 17.61 50.73
CA ASN A 1169 49.54 17.77 50.89
C ASN A 1169 50.36 16.57 50.39
N ALA A 1170 49.97 15.99 49.26
CA ALA A 1170 50.78 14.98 48.59
C ALA A 1170 51.91 15.65 47.81
N THR A 1171 53.11 15.07 47.88
CA THR A 1171 54.32 15.49 47.18
C THR A 1171 54.89 14.32 46.39
N LEU A 1172 55.10 14.53 45.10
CA LEU A 1172 55.83 13.64 44.20
C LEU A 1172 57.29 14.09 44.12
N SER A 1173 58.18 13.22 44.57
CA SER A 1173 59.62 13.44 44.57
C SER A 1173 60.34 12.41 43.71
N VAL A 1174 61.55 12.75 43.28
CA VAL A 1174 62.42 11.88 42.48
C VAL A 1174 63.77 11.71 43.18
N SER A 1175 64.26 10.47 43.27
CA SER A 1175 65.54 10.11 43.88
C SER A 1175 66.30 9.09 43.03
N GLY A 1176 67.59 8.93 43.30
CA GLY A 1176 68.45 8.02 42.53
C GLY A 1176 68.98 8.62 41.22
N THR A 1177 68.85 9.93 41.01
CA THR A 1177 69.47 10.64 39.88
C THR A 1177 71.01 10.58 39.98
N GLY A 1178 71.67 10.32 38.86
CA GLY A 1178 73.11 10.18 38.75
C GLY A 1178 73.48 9.71 37.34
N PRO A 1179 74.75 9.44 37.03
CA PRO A 1179 75.12 9.18 35.64
C PRO A 1179 74.58 7.84 35.14
N LEU A 1180 74.14 7.81 33.88
CA LEU A 1180 73.77 6.56 33.21
C LEU A 1180 75.02 5.67 33.09
N ALA A 1181 74.86 4.37 33.27
CA ALA A 1181 75.96 3.41 33.22
C ALA A 1181 75.72 2.33 32.16
N ASN A 1182 76.80 1.96 31.47
CA ASN A 1182 76.90 0.81 30.58
C ASN A 1182 77.95 -0.14 31.18
N GLY A 1183 77.50 -1.12 31.97
CA GLY A 1183 78.37 -1.97 32.79
C GLY A 1183 79.16 -1.14 33.81
N PRO A 1184 80.49 -1.30 33.93
CA PRO A 1184 81.31 -0.51 34.86
C PRO A 1184 81.58 0.92 34.37
N PHE A 1185 81.10 1.32 33.19
CA PHE A 1185 81.34 2.65 32.62
C PHE A 1185 80.15 3.57 32.88
N SER A 1186 80.38 4.67 33.58
CA SER A 1186 79.38 5.71 33.81
C SER A 1186 79.70 6.95 33.01
N LEU A 1187 78.66 7.64 32.53
CA LEU A 1187 78.82 8.97 31.95
C LEU A 1187 79.34 9.95 33.02
N ARG A 1188 79.95 11.06 32.62
CA ARG A 1188 80.42 12.09 33.56
C ARG A 1188 79.26 12.87 34.17
N GLU A 1189 78.29 13.27 33.36
CA GLU A 1189 77.16 14.08 33.84
C GLU A 1189 75.98 13.20 34.27
N PRO A 1190 75.31 13.54 35.38
CA PRO A 1190 74.14 12.83 35.85
C PRO A 1190 72.93 13.08 34.96
N VAL A 1191 72.01 12.12 34.89
CA VAL A 1191 70.69 12.36 34.28
C VAL A 1191 69.90 13.34 35.15
N VAL A 1192 69.37 14.38 34.52
CA VAL A 1192 68.51 15.38 35.15
C VAL A 1192 67.06 14.98 34.92
N VAL A 1193 66.24 15.01 35.97
CA VAL A 1193 64.80 14.70 35.90
C VAL A 1193 64.01 15.91 36.35
N SER A 1194 63.01 16.31 35.57
CA SER A 1194 62.11 17.43 35.84
C SER A 1194 60.67 16.96 35.83
N LEU A 1195 59.92 17.33 36.86
CA LEU A 1195 58.50 17.03 37.01
C LEU A 1195 57.69 18.28 36.67
N ALA A 1196 56.64 18.14 35.85
CA ALA A 1196 55.76 19.26 35.49
C ALA A 1196 54.93 19.79 36.68
N LYS A 1197 54.76 18.95 37.72
CA LYS A 1197 54.09 19.26 38.97
C LYS A 1197 54.65 18.37 40.07
N THR A 1198 54.87 18.92 41.26
CA THR A 1198 55.46 18.19 42.39
C THR A 1198 54.51 18.10 43.58
N ASP A 1199 53.51 18.96 43.71
CA ASP A 1199 52.71 19.09 44.94
C ASP A 1199 51.21 19.24 44.68
N TRP A 1200 50.41 18.68 45.57
CA TRP A 1200 48.95 18.77 45.59
C TRP A 1200 48.44 19.22 46.95
N SER A 1201 47.82 20.39 46.99
CA SER A 1201 47.19 20.94 48.20
C SER A 1201 45.85 20.29 48.56
N GLY A 1202 45.27 19.47 47.67
CA GLY A 1202 44.01 18.76 47.84
C GLY A 1202 43.98 17.43 47.07
N PRO A 1203 42.92 16.62 47.25
CA PRO A 1203 42.84 15.31 46.60
C PRO A 1203 42.85 15.44 45.07
N THR A 1204 43.45 14.45 44.41
CA THR A 1204 43.52 14.37 42.95
C THR A 1204 43.26 12.94 42.50
N SER A 1205 42.65 12.77 41.33
CA SER A 1205 42.26 11.47 40.79
C SER A 1205 42.82 11.28 39.40
N ASN A 1206 43.77 10.34 39.26
CA ASN A 1206 44.38 9.94 37.99
C ASN A 1206 44.99 11.10 37.17
N GLU A 1207 45.50 12.14 37.86
CA GLU A 1207 46.08 13.31 37.20
C GLU A 1207 47.40 12.93 36.51
N ALA A 1208 47.55 13.37 35.26
CA ALA A 1208 48.75 13.15 34.47
C ALA A 1208 49.80 14.22 34.78
N VAL A 1209 50.99 13.78 35.17
CA VAL A 1209 52.16 14.63 35.42
C VAL A 1209 53.24 14.27 34.42
N GLY A 1210 53.62 15.23 33.57
CA GLY A 1210 54.73 15.07 32.65
C GLY A 1210 56.07 14.95 33.38
N VAL A 1211 56.89 13.97 33.00
CA VAL A 1211 58.24 13.74 33.52
C VAL A 1211 59.23 13.85 32.36
N THR A 1212 60.19 14.76 32.47
CA THR A 1212 61.22 14.98 31.44
C THR A 1212 62.59 14.59 31.98
N PHE A 1213 63.31 13.79 31.20
CA PHE A 1213 64.70 13.39 31.45
C PHE A 1213 65.62 14.10 30.48
N LYS A 1214 66.77 14.58 30.98
CA LYS A 1214 67.82 15.20 30.19
C LYS A 1214 69.17 14.57 30.50
N GLN A 1215 69.92 14.21 29.46
CA GLN A 1215 71.29 13.72 29.57
C GLN A 1215 72.18 14.54 28.65
N ARG A 1216 73.14 15.25 29.24
CA ARG A 1216 74.17 15.95 28.48
C ARG A 1216 75.37 15.03 28.24
N ILE A 1217 75.91 15.10 27.03
CA ILE A 1217 77.12 14.41 26.58
C ILE A 1217 78.10 15.48 26.10
N ALA A 1218 79.34 15.46 26.60
CA ALA A 1218 80.40 16.34 26.13
C ALA A 1218 81.05 15.78 24.85
N ALA A 1219 81.68 16.64 24.04
CA ALA A 1219 82.33 16.21 22.79
C ALA A 1219 83.47 15.19 23.03
N ASP A 1220 84.10 15.22 24.20
CA ASP A 1220 85.17 14.31 24.63
C ASP A 1220 84.68 13.19 25.57
N GLU A 1221 83.36 12.99 25.72
CA GLU A 1221 82.78 11.94 26.56
C GLU A 1221 83.03 10.55 25.93
N PRO A 1222 83.74 9.63 26.60
CA PRO A 1222 84.04 8.31 26.05
C PRO A 1222 82.80 7.40 26.09
N LEU A 1223 82.10 7.29 24.96
CA LEU A 1223 80.95 6.39 24.79
C LEU A 1223 81.38 5.00 24.33
N ARG A 1224 80.89 3.96 25.01
CA ARG A 1224 81.03 2.55 24.62
C ARG A 1224 79.76 2.03 23.95
N THR A 1225 79.93 1.16 22.97
CA THR A 1225 78.81 0.42 22.37
C THR A 1225 78.06 -0.36 23.46
N GLY A 1226 76.74 -0.20 23.51
CA GLY A 1226 75.85 -0.84 24.49
C GLY A 1226 74.86 0.16 25.10
N THR A 1227 74.02 -0.34 26.01
CA THR A 1227 72.95 0.45 26.62
C THR A 1227 73.45 1.14 27.90
N TYR A 1228 73.29 2.46 27.96
CA TYR A 1228 73.47 3.24 29.18
C TYR A 1228 72.12 3.38 29.89
N SER A 1229 72.02 2.91 31.12
CA SER A 1229 70.78 2.98 31.90
C SER A 1229 71.04 3.36 33.36
N ARG A 1230 69.99 3.83 34.03
CA ARG A 1230 69.96 4.07 35.47
C ARG A 1230 68.53 3.93 35.99
N SER A 1231 68.38 3.31 37.15
CA SER A 1231 67.10 3.27 37.87
C SER A 1231 66.91 4.55 38.67
N VAL A 1232 65.76 5.20 38.46
CA VAL A 1232 65.34 6.40 39.20
C VAL A 1232 64.05 6.05 39.93
N THR A 1233 63.95 6.44 41.20
CA THR A 1233 62.81 6.13 42.05
C THR A 1233 61.93 7.37 42.20
N PHE A 1234 60.65 7.23 41.83
CA PHE A 1234 59.63 8.24 42.08
C PHE A 1234 58.85 7.87 43.32
N THR A 1235 58.66 8.83 44.22
CA THR A 1235 57.96 8.62 45.49
C THR A 1235 56.85 9.64 45.62
N LEU A 1236 55.62 9.16 45.61
CA LEU A 1236 54.47 9.94 46.05
C LEU A 1236 54.31 9.73 47.55
N SER A 1237 54.34 10.82 48.30
CA SER A 1237 54.26 10.80 49.76
C SER A 1237 53.35 11.92 50.25
N THR A 1238 52.83 11.82 51.46
CA THR A 1238 52.11 12.91 52.14
C THR A 1238 52.58 12.95 53.59
N THR A 1239 52.68 14.15 54.16
CA THR A 1239 52.97 14.33 55.60
C THR A 1239 51.71 14.25 56.47
N ALA A 1240 50.53 14.12 55.85
CA ALA A 1240 49.24 13.94 56.52
C ALA A 1240 48.46 12.75 55.89
N PRO A 1241 48.96 11.50 56.09
CA PRO A 1241 48.41 10.30 55.46
C PRO A 1241 47.04 9.86 55.98
#